data_AF-A0A9N9WSW6-F1
#
_entry.id   AF-A0A9N9WSW6-F1
#
_cell.length_a   1.000
_cell.length_b   1.000
_cell.length_c   1.000
_cell.angle_alpha   90.00
_cell.angle_beta   90.00
_cell.angle_gamma   90.00
#
_symmetry.space_group_name_H-M   'P 1'
#
loop_
_entity.id
_entity.type
_entity.pdbx_description
1 polymer ?
#
loop_
_entity_poly.entity_id
_entity_poly.type
_entity_poly.pdbx_seq_one_letter_code
_entity_poly.pdbx_strand_id
1 'polypeptide(L)'
;MFSLLLTFVLERQSQIKVKMSEALNVPCSSSYFDKSPAHTPTTVLKSLDLLNVEGTIYPVSGRSTPCSEHSSNVTTPVRYKTIKSNPEDVQRRKSLVDVCYEQSISDEFSQIQLSIKERRGSNDAITFDPLHAHNKPLSMISCKTDTENKFVVTKIINDDDEIEIIDLDDDDDEQYRNYSRSHSPIPLRQNYYPNCDVNVWLRSCEQEIIKPINGILSGFIPAWINGCLLRNGPGSIKVGSMTFNHLFDSSALLHRFNIENGNVTYQCRFLKTDSYKKNLAANRVVVSEFGTACAPDPCQSIFQRVATLFKPADANSDNAMISIYPFNDEYFAFAESPVIHKIDIDTLDTTERVNLHERIGIVNHTSHPHVMNDGTVYNVGLTITKSGPAYGVICFPKGERIFDDAKIVAEIPTRWKLHPSYMHTFGITENYFIIVEQPLTVSVPSVIKSQLMNEPMITCLKWFPDKPTLIYLVDRSSGELRHTYQTEAFFFLHIINQYEQDDHVILDISCYKDPEMLNCMYIDSMKNMQSNPDYARLFRGRPLRFVLPLKYPSKMKSLSNFFSWNCEATADTFNVFDNNLVKLKNSSASAFLLPDGSIFCKPELLCNLGCETPRIHYEKHLGNDYQYFYAISSDVDADNPGTLIKVDVHNKTRITWSEKNVYPSEPIFVPCPNPQTEDDGIILASMVWGEGDENHVGLLVLDAKDMTELGRCEFKDLPGPVPKCLHGWFAEKKIRNSSE
;
A
#
# COMPACT_ATOMS: atom_id res chain seq x y z
N MET A 1 17.25 30.56 2.79
CA MET A 1 16.59 31.22 1.65
C MET A 1 17.51 32.10 0.80
N PHE A 2 18.39 32.94 1.37
CA PHE A 2 19.35 33.73 0.56
C PHE A 2 20.46 32.90 -0.14
N SER A 3 20.75 31.68 0.34
CA SER A 3 21.79 30.81 -0.26
C SER A 3 21.29 30.01 -1.48
N LEU A 4 20.02 29.53 -1.49
CA LEU A 4 19.44 28.84 -2.65
C LEU A 4 19.16 29.78 -3.84
N LEU A 5 18.89 31.06 -3.58
CA LEU A 5 18.70 32.06 -4.64
C LEU A 5 20.04 32.41 -5.33
N LEU A 6 21.16 32.34 -4.60
CA LEU A 6 22.49 32.66 -5.13
C LEU A 6 23.03 31.53 -6.02
N THR A 7 22.76 30.27 -5.69
CA THR A 7 23.12 29.10 -6.52
C THR A 7 22.37 29.11 -7.86
N PHE A 8 21.08 29.45 -7.86
CA PHE A 8 20.27 29.52 -9.09
C PHE A 8 20.68 30.67 -10.03
N VAL A 9 21.20 31.78 -9.47
CA VAL A 9 21.74 32.91 -10.25
C VAL A 9 23.12 32.59 -10.82
N LEU A 10 23.96 31.85 -10.09
CA LEU A 10 25.30 31.47 -10.53
C LEU A 10 25.30 30.33 -11.57
N GLU A 11 24.38 29.36 -11.44
CA GLU A 11 24.20 28.28 -12.44
C GLU A 11 23.61 28.79 -13.76
N ARG A 12 22.75 29.82 -13.73
CA ARG A 12 22.33 30.50 -14.96
C ARG A 12 23.45 31.32 -15.61
N GLN A 13 24.40 31.87 -14.85
CA GLN A 13 25.55 32.56 -15.44
C GLN A 13 26.58 31.61 -16.08
N SER A 14 26.72 30.37 -15.59
CA SER A 14 27.59 29.37 -16.23
C SER A 14 26.94 28.80 -17.51
N GLN A 15 25.63 28.57 -17.51
CA GLN A 15 24.86 28.13 -18.68
C GLN A 15 24.82 29.20 -19.80
N ILE A 16 24.85 30.50 -19.46
CA ILE A 16 24.97 31.59 -20.43
C ILE A 16 26.41 31.72 -20.97
N LYS A 17 27.44 31.43 -20.16
CA LYS A 17 28.85 31.45 -20.61
C LYS A 17 29.21 30.28 -21.53
N VAL A 18 28.57 29.12 -21.39
CA VAL A 18 28.79 27.95 -22.27
C VAL A 18 28.05 28.08 -23.61
N LYS A 19 26.95 28.86 -23.67
CA LYS A 19 26.27 29.20 -24.94
C LYS A 19 26.82 30.43 -25.67
N MET A 20 27.79 31.15 -25.11
CA MET A 20 28.44 32.31 -25.76
C MET A 20 29.81 32.00 -26.38
N SER A 21 30.35 30.77 -26.27
CA SER A 21 31.61 30.38 -26.93
C SER A 21 31.46 29.73 -28.30
N GLU A 22 30.23 29.48 -28.78
CA GLU A 22 29.96 28.88 -30.11
C GLU A 22 29.33 29.85 -31.12
N ALA A 23 29.27 31.15 -30.81
CA ALA A 23 28.75 32.17 -31.73
C ALA A 23 29.72 33.36 -31.85
N LEU A 24 30.86 33.14 -32.50
CA LEU A 24 31.75 34.21 -32.97
C LEU A 24 31.98 34.04 -34.47
N ASN A 25 31.17 34.73 -35.28
CA ASN A 25 31.57 35.30 -36.57
C ASN A 25 30.53 36.32 -37.12
N VAL A 26 30.76 37.62 -36.82
CA VAL A 26 30.61 38.83 -37.69
C VAL A 26 29.17 39.32 -38.08
N PRO A 27 28.84 40.64 -38.22
CA PRO A 27 29.02 41.81 -37.33
C PRO A 27 27.76 42.74 -37.16
N CYS A 28 27.88 43.69 -36.23
CA CYS A 28 27.04 44.85 -35.84
C CYS A 28 26.09 45.56 -36.85
N SER A 29 24.92 45.99 -36.32
CA SER A 29 24.41 47.38 -36.46
C SER A 29 23.45 47.82 -35.33
N SER A 30 23.84 48.93 -34.69
CA SER A 30 23.25 49.91 -33.75
C SER A 30 21.73 50.07 -33.43
N SER A 31 21.51 50.54 -32.18
CA SER A 31 20.50 51.51 -31.65
C SER A 31 19.09 50.99 -31.28
N TYR A 32 18.37 51.38 -30.22
CA TYR A 32 18.20 52.64 -29.48
C TYR A 32 17.77 52.43 -28.00
N PHE A 33 17.90 53.51 -27.22
CA PHE A 33 17.65 53.71 -25.77
C PHE A 33 16.20 54.15 -25.40
N ASP A 34 15.96 54.24 -24.08
CA ASP A 34 14.93 55.02 -23.31
C ASP A 34 13.59 54.33 -22.98
N LYS A 35 12.93 54.49 -21.82
CA LYS A 35 13.16 55.16 -20.52
C LYS A 35 12.09 54.67 -19.52
N SER A 36 12.39 54.74 -18.22
CA SER A 36 11.48 54.52 -17.07
C SER A 36 10.55 55.75 -16.83
N PRO A 37 9.59 55.80 -15.86
CA PRO A 37 9.83 55.62 -14.41
C PRO A 37 8.71 54.96 -13.57
N ALA A 38 9.03 54.84 -12.29
CA ALA A 38 8.41 54.11 -11.19
C ALA A 38 7.07 54.65 -10.65
N HIS A 39 6.35 53.78 -9.92
CA HIS A 39 5.64 54.15 -8.68
C HIS A 39 5.52 52.93 -7.74
N THR A 40 6.07 53.07 -6.53
CA THR A 40 5.79 52.23 -5.35
C THR A 40 4.55 52.76 -4.61
N PRO A 41 3.82 51.88 -3.92
CA PRO A 41 3.68 52.10 -2.48
C PRO A 41 3.83 50.83 -1.63
N THR A 42 4.48 51.05 -0.50
CA THR A 42 4.74 50.15 0.62
C THR A 42 3.47 49.86 1.41
N THR A 43 3.12 48.59 1.68
CA THR A 43 2.22 48.24 2.81
C THR A 43 2.48 46.81 3.32
N VAL A 44 3.06 46.75 4.53
CA VAL A 44 2.82 45.81 5.65
C VAL A 44 2.72 44.31 5.34
N LEU A 45 3.84 43.59 5.53
CA LEU A 45 3.87 42.14 5.75
C LEU A 45 3.29 41.82 7.14
N LYS A 46 2.08 41.22 7.17
CA LYS A 46 1.55 40.53 8.35
C LYS A 46 1.98 39.05 8.32
N SER A 47 2.61 38.63 9.41
CA SER A 47 2.74 37.27 9.97
C SER A 47 2.78 36.08 8.99
N LEU A 48 3.99 35.54 8.79
CA LEU A 48 4.20 34.13 8.46
C LEU A 48 3.88 33.30 9.71
N ASP A 49 2.75 32.59 9.72
CA ASP A 49 2.43 31.60 10.74
C ASP A 49 3.35 30.39 10.57
N LEU A 50 4.45 30.38 11.33
CA LEU A 50 5.29 29.22 11.58
C LEU A 50 4.56 28.29 12.54
N LEU A 51 3.78 27.37 12.00
CA LEU A 51 3.23 26.24 12.76
C LEU A 51 4.36 25.25 13.06
N ASN A 52 4.91 25.32 14.28
CA ASN A 52 5.63 24.22 14.90
C ASN A 52 4.58 23.20 15.35
N VAL A 53 4.51 22.04 14.71
CA VAL A 53 3.58 20.96 15.07
C VAL A 53 4.37 19.69 15.26
N GLU A 54 4.47 19.25 16.51
CA GLU A 54 5.09 17.99 16.91
C GLU A 54 4.16 16.82 16.58
N GLY A 55 4.38 16.19 15.42
CA GLY A 55 3.83 14.87 15.10
C GLY A 55 4.80 13.78 15.56
N THR A 56 4.48 13.09 16.65
CA THR A 56 5.30 12.01 17.20
C THR A 56 4.78 10.66 16.69
N ILE A 57 5.61 9.96 15.91
CA ILE A 57 5.55 8.50 15.79
C ILE A 57 6.60 8.00 16.78
N TYR A 58 6.19 7.19 17.76
CA TYR A 58 7.13 6.56 18.67
C TYR A 58 7.80 5.38 17.96
N PRO A 59 9.11 5.39 17.69
CA PRO A 59 9.81 4.15 17.46
C PRO A 59 9.83 3.38 18.78
N VAL A 60 9.28 2.17 18.81
CA VAL A 60 9.56 1.23 19.90
C VAL A 60 11.00 0.76 19.73
N SER A 61 11.95 1.58 20.18
CA SER A 61 13.36 1.20 20.25
C SER A 61 13.56 0.29 21.45
N GLY A 62 13.85 -0.99 21.21
CA GLY A 62 14.46 -1.85 22.22
C GLY A 62 15.83 -1.28 22.60
N ARG A 63 15.91 -0.59 23.75
CA ARG A 63 17.19 -0.13 24.31
C ARG A 63 17.89 -1.31 24.97
N SER A 64 18.94 -1.83 24.34
CA SER A 64 20.02 -2.53 25.04
C SER A 64 20.98 -1.49 25.63
N THR A 65 21.03 -1.39 26.96
CA THR A 65 22.08 -0.63 27.67
C THR A 65 23.41 -1.40 27.66
N PRO A 66 24.56 -0.72 27.51
CA PRO A 66 25.87 -1.34 27.51
C PRO A 66 26.42 -1.49 28.93
N CYS A 67 26.93 -2.67 29.28
CA CYS A 67 27.79 -2.86 30.45
C CYS A 67 29.23 -2.99 29.99
N SER A 68 30.07 -2.06 30.42
CA SER A 68 31.52 -2.06 30.27
C SER A 68 32.20 -3.06 31.22
N GLU A 69 33.36 -3.51 30.76
CA GLU A 69 34.28 -4.52 31.28
C GLU A 69 34.70 -4.36 32.75
N HIS A 70 34.90 -5.49 33.45
CA HIS A 70 36.20 -5.79 34.06
C HIS A 70 36.40 -7.29 34.34
N SER A 71 37.65 -7.68 34.16
CA SER A 71 38.29 -8.99 34.15
C SER A 71 38.19 -9.82 35.44
N SER A 72 38.16 -11.15 35.30
CA SER A 72 39.28 -12.01 35.77
C SER A 72 39.07 -13.50 35.43
N ASN A 73 40.19 -14.13 35.08
CA ASN A 73 40.41 -15.53 34.72
C ASN A 73 39.86 -16.51 35.76
N VAL A 74 39.37 -17.69 35.33
CA VAL A 74 39.88 -19.03 35.74
C VAL A 74 39.37 -20.09 34.74
N THR A 75 40.26 -21.04 34.49
CA THR A 75 40.37 -22.11 33.49
C THR A 75 39.54 -23.39 33.71
N THR A 76 39.13 -24.01 32.58
CA THR A 76 39.11 -25.46 32.25
C THR A 76 38.00 -26.40 32.83
N PRO A 77 37.70 -27.60 32.26
CA PRO A 77 37.05 -27.82 30.95
C PRO A 77 36.07 -29.05 30.94
N VAL A 78 35.51 -29.43 29.77
CA VAL A 78 35.01 -30.79 29.40
C VAL A 78 33.64 -31.22 30.02
N ARG A 79 32.66 -31.90 29.39
CA ARG A 79 32.54 -32.88 28.29
C ARG A 79 31.09 -32.93 27.78
N TYR A 80 30.92 -33.19 26.49
CA TYR A 80 29.68 -33.75 25.92
C TYR A 80 29.40 -35.16 26.47
N LYS A 81 28.11 -35.48 26.70
CA LYS A 81 27.64 -36.87 26.81
C LYS A 81 26.37 -37.07 26.00
N THR A 82 26.50 -37.87 24.95
CA THR A 82 25.44 -38.47 24.15
C THR A 82 25.07 -39.82 24.75
N ILE A 83 23.79 -40.09 25.07
CA ILE A 83 23.19 -41.44 25.16
C ILE A 83 21.68 -41.26 24.89
N LYS A 84 21.15 -41.62 23.71
CA LYS A 84 20.64 -42.95 23.26
C LYS A 84 19.46 -43.52 24.06
N SER A 85 18.42 -43.81 23.29
CA SER A 85 17.14 -44.47 23.55
C SER A 85 17.19 -45.81 24.30
N ASN A 86 16.12 -46.11 25.04
CA ASN A 86 15.52 -47.45 25.02
C ASN A 86 13.99 -47.37 25.29
N PRO A 87 13.15 -48.19 24.60
CA PRO A 87 11.70 -48.23 24.73
C PRO A 87 11.25 -49.39 25.65
N GLU A 88 10.12 -49.22 26.34
CA GLU A 88 9.19 -50.28 26.79
C GLU A 88 8.13 -49.64 27.71
N ASP A 89 6.91 -49.46 27.20
CA ASP A 89 5.72 -50.00 27.88
C ASP A 89 4.48 -49.93 26.98
N VAL A 90 4.02 -51.12 26.61
CA VAL A 90 2.84 -51.42 25.82
C VAL A 90 1.93 -52.26 26.71
N GLN A 91 0.77 -51.73 27.10
CA GLN A 91 -0.56 -52.39 27.18
C GLN A 91 -1.44 -51.84 28.32
N ARG A 92 -2.57 -51.22 27.93
CA ARG A 92 -3.90 -51.80 28.20
C ARG A 92 -4.96 -51.18 27.27
N ARG A 93 -5.52 -52.08 26.46
CA ARG A 93 -6.82 -52.04 25.74
C ARG A 93 -7.98 -51.72 26.73
N LYS A 94 -9.21 -51.30 26.41
CA LYS A 94 -10.05 -51.38 25.20
C LYS A 94 -11.38 -50.63 25.49
N SER A 95 -12.01 -50.15 24.41
CA SER A 95 -13.47 -50.12 24.11
C SER A 95 -14.47 -49.37 25.01
N LEU A 96 -15.22 -48.45 24.41
CA LEU A 96 -16.65 -48.62 24.08
C LEU A 96 -17.15 -47.50 23.15
N VAL A 97 -17.78 -47.88 22.05
CA VAL A 97 -18.62 -47.07 21.15
C VAL A 97 -19.98 -47.75 21.20
N ASP A 98 -21.08 -46.98 21.39
CA ASP A 98 -22.31 -47.08 20.57
C ASP A 98 -23.49 -46.20 21.06
N VAL A 99 -24.28 -45.74 20.07
CA VAL A 99 -25.76 -45.51 20.06
C VAL A 99 -26.30 -44.14 20.54
N CYS A 100 -26.70 -43.21 19.62
CA CYS A 100 -28.07 -42.93 19.05
C CYS A 100 -28.75 -41.72 19.74
N TYR A 101 -29.64 -40.86 19.19
CA TYR A 101 -30.33 -40.63 17.90
C TYR A 101 -30.86 -39.17 17.86
N GLU A 102 -31.40 -38.78 16.70
CA GLU A 102 -32.07 -37.54 16.24
C GLU A 102 -33.09 -36.84 17.18
N GLN A 103 -33.30 -35.52 16.97
CA GLN A 103 -34.64 -34.95 16.72
C GLN A 103 -34.62 -33.51 16.15
N SER A 104 -35.55 -33.28 15.22
CA SER A 104 -35.91 -32.10 14.42
C SER A 104 -36.90 -31.14 15.11
N ILE A 105 -37.33 -30.10 14.37
CA ILE A 105 -38.55 -29.21 14.53
C ILE A 105 -38.18 -27.80 15.09
N SER A 106 -38.76 -26.65 14.73
CA SER A 106 -39.38 -26.02 13.54
C SER A 106 -39.78 -24.59 13.96
N ASP A 107 -39.82 -23.65 13.01
CA ASP A 107 -40.75 -22.52 12.85
C ASP A 107 -40.99 -21.38 13.89
N GLU A 108 -41.30 -20.23 13.29
CA GLU A 108 -42.02 -19.02 13.75
C GLU A 108 -41.23 -17.81 14.30
N PHE A 109 -40.95 -16.85 13.39
CA PHE A 109 -40.74 -15.44 13.74
C PHE A 109 -42.03 -14.66 13.47
N SER A 110 -42.66 -14.19 14.55
CA SER A 110 -43.75 -13.22 14.52
C SER A 110 -43.23 -11.80 14.77
N GLN A 111 -43.95 -10.84 14.19
CA GLN A 111 -43.67 -9.41 14.18
C GLN A 111 -43.64 -8.77 15.58
N ILE A 112 -42.67 -7.88 15.82
CA ILE A 112 -42.81 -6.79 16.80
C ILE A 112 -42.30 -5.49 16.16
N GLN A 113 -43.25 -4.59 15.86
CA GLN A 113 -42.98 -3.17 15.65
C GLN A 113 -42.59 -2.53 17.00
N LEU A 114 -41.46 -1.81 17.04
CA LEU A 114 -41.15 -0.89 18.12
C LEU A 114 -40.76 0.48 17.55
N SER A 115 -41.62 1.45 17.80
CA SER A 115 -41.41 2.88 17.55
C SER A 115 -40.33 3.44 18.48
N ILE A 116 -39.26 3.99 17.91
CA ILE A 116 -38.22 4.71 18.68
C ILE A 116 -38.56 6.20 18.68
N LYS A 117 -38.87 6.74 19.87
CA LYS A 117 -38.82 8.17 20.18
C LYS A 117 -37.38 8.51 20.54
N GLU A 118 -36.69 9.22 19.66
CA GLU A 118 -35.35 9.75 19.92
C GLU A 118 -35.39 10.87 20.98
N ARG A 119 -34.51 10.78 21.98
CA ARG A 119 -34.10 11.93 22.82
C ARG A 119 -32.69 12.33 22.41
N ARG A 120 -32.56 13.59 22.01
CA ARG A 120 -31.32 14.32 21.70
C ARG A 120 -30.37 14.38 22.91
N GLY A 121 -29.07 14.18 22.69
CA GLY A 121 -28.07 14.52 23.71
C GLY A 121 -26.64 13.99 23.58
N SER A 122 -26.05 13.86 22.39
CA SER A 122 -24.58 13.85 22.23
C SER A 122 -24.21 14.16 20.78
N ASN A 123 -23.15 14.94 20.57
CA ASN A 123 -22.57 15.17 19.25
C ASN A 123 -21.95 13.86 18.77
N ASP A 124 -22.70 13.06 18.02
CA ASP A 124 -22.15 11.89 17.33
C ASP A 124 -21.30 12.41 16.17
N ALA A 125 -19.97 12.37 16.34
CA ALA A 125 -19.04 12.48 15.25
C ALA A 125 -19.34 11.32 14.30
N ILE A 126 -19.78 11.64 13.08
CA ILE A 126 -19.99 10.60 12.07
C ILE A 126 -18.60 10.16 11.63
N THR A 127 -18.11 9.06 12.19
CA THR A 127 -16.86 8.41 11.81
C THR A 127 -17.16 7.16 11.01
N PHE A 128 -16.44 6.96 9.92
CA PHE A 128 -16.38 5.73 9.17
C PHE A 128 -15.17 4.94 9.67
N ASP A 129 -15.40 3.87 10.42
CA ASP A 129 -14.34 2.90 10.70
C ASP A 129 -14.33 1.87 9.56
N PRO A 130 -13.31 1.87 8.67
CA PRO A 130 -13.19 0.85 7.62
C PRO A 130 -13.17 -0.58 8.18
N LEU A 131 -12.97 -0.76 9.49
CA LEU A 131 -12.92 -2.05 10.17
C LEU A 131 -14.25 -2.44 10.85
N HIS A 132 -15.25 -1.55 10.94
CA HIS A 132 -16.54 -1.89 11.55
C HIS A 132 -17.51 -2.55 10.56
N ALA A 133 -17.44 -3.89 10.51
CA ALA A 133 -18.40 -4.73 9.81
C ALA A 133 -19.11 -5.71 10.77
N HIS A 134 -19.61 -5.23 11.91
CA HIS A 134 -20.53 -5.99 12.78
C HIS A 134 -21.56 -5.09 13.46
N ASN A 135 -22.84 -5.28 13.11
CA ASN A 135 -23.95 -5.03 14.02
C ASN A 135 -23.85 -6.04 15.17
N LYS A 136 -23.37 -5.60 16.34
CA LYS A 136 -23.76 -6.17 17.64
C LYS A 136 -24.56 -5.09 18.39
N PRO A 137 -25.61 -5.46 19.15
CA PRO A 137 -26.44 -4.48 19.82
C PRO A 137 -25.59 -3.67 20.81
N LEU A 138 -25.75 -2.34 20.75
CA LEU A 138 -25.15 -1.38 21.67
C LEU A 138 -25.38 -1.81 23.12
N SER A 139 -24.32 -2.24 23.81
CA SER A 139 -24.33 -2.27 25.27
C SER A 139 -24.24 -0.82 25.76
N MET A 140 -25.35 -0.27 26.26
CA MET A 140 -25.35 1.06 26.90
C MET A 140 -24.42 1.05 28.12
N ILE A 141 -23.35 1.85 28.06
CA ILE A 141 -22.58 2.24 29.24
C ILE A 141 -23.22 3.51 29.79
N SER A 142 -23.99 3.38 30.87
CA SER A 142 -24.52 4.53 31.62
C SER A 142 -23.48 4.97 32.66
N CYS A 143 -22.88 6.14 32.46
CA CYS A 143 -22.04 6.78 33.48
C CYS A 143 -22.91 7.69 34.36
N LYS A 144 -23.03 7.40 35.65
CA LYS A 144 -23.57 8.34 36.64
C LYS A 144 -22.44 8.79 37.56
N THR A 145 -22.33 10.09 37.74
CA THR A 145 -21.52 10.71 38.81
C THR A 145 -22.37 10.81 40.07
N ASP A 146 -21.98 10.11 41.13
CA ASP A 146 -22.43 10.43 42.48
C ASP A 146 -21.50 11.48 43.10
N THR A 147 -22.03 12.20 44.10
CA THR A 147 -21.53 13.45 44.69
C THR A 147 -20.15 13.41 45.38
N GLU A 148 -19.33 12.38 45.15
CA GLU A 148 -18.00 12.24 45.76
C GLU A 148 -16.85 11.93 44.78
N ASN A 149 -17.01 12.12 43.46
CA ASN A 149 -15.90 12.04 42.49
C ASN A 149 -15.06 10.73 42.55
N LYS A 150 -15.71 9.56 42.51
CA LYS A 150 -15.05 8.28 42.20
C LYS A 150 -15.69 7.65 40.96
N PHE A 151 -14.86 7.27 39.99
CA PHE A 151 -15.29 6.53 38.80
C PHE A 151 -15.40 5.04 39.16
N VAL A 152 -16.60 4.46 39.03
CA VAL A 152 -16.82 3.02 39.12
C VAL A 152 -17.35 2.54 37.77
N VAL A 153 -16.64 1.62 37.13
CA VAL A 153 -17.07 0.96 35.90
C VAL A 153 -17.75 -0.35 36.28
N THR A 154 -19.07 -0.44 36.13
CA THR A 154 -19.81 -1.69 36.35
C THR A 154 -20.06 -2.36 35.00
N LYS A 155 -19.48 -3.54 34.79
CA LYS A 155 -19.81 -4.44 33.68
C LYS A 155 -21.03 -5.26 34.13
N ILE A 156 -22.19 -5.08 33.49
CA ILE A 156 -23.31 -5.99 33.68
C ILE A 156 -22.96 -7.26 32.89
N ILE A 157 -22.42 -8.25 33.59
CA ILE A 157 -22.39 -9.64 33.13
C ILE A 157 -23.68 -10.24 33.65
N ASN A 158 -24.56 -10.66 32.74
CA ASN A 158 -25.56 -11.67 33.11
C ASN A 158 -24.75 -12.93 33.37
N ASP A 159 -24.77 -13.45 34.59
CA ASP A 159 -24.65 -14.89 34.82
C ASP A 159 -25.40 -15.21 36.13
N ASP A 160 -26.27 -16.22 36.05
CA ASP A 160 -26.69 -16.99 37.21
C ASP A 160 -25.43 -17.64 37.78
N ASP A 161 -24.93 -17.16 38.91
CA ASP A 161 -24.17 -17.97 39.88
C ASP A 161 -24.13 -17.24 41.24
N GLU A 162 -24.43 -17.99 42.29
CA GLU A 162 -24.61 -17.53 43.67
C GLU A 162 -23.33 -16.94 44.27
N ILE A 163 -23.47 -15.82 45.00
CA ILE A 163 -22.41 -15.18 45.76
C ILE A 163 -22.36 -15.77 47.17
N GLU A 164 -21.28 -16.47 47.50
CA GLU A 164 -20.92 -16.81 48.89
C GLU A 164 -20.10 -15.65 49.47
N ILE A 165 -20.59 -15.05 50.56
CA ILE A 165 -19.94 -13.92 51.25
C ILE A 165 -18.95 -14.47 52.27
N ILE A 166 -17.67 -14.12 52.14
CA ILE A 166 -16.67 -14.32 53.18
C ILE A 166 -16.22 -12.92 53.64
N ASP A 167 -16.56 -12.58 54.87
CA ASP A 167 -16.02 -11.43 55.59
C ASP A 167 -14.53 -11.65 55.88
N LEU A 168 -13.71 -10.66 55.57
CA LEU A 168 -12.31 -10.60 56.00
C LEU A 168 -12.16 -9.39 56.92
N ASP A 169 -12.18 -9.65 58.22
CA ASP A 169 -11.61 -8.75 59.22
C ASP A 169 -10.08 -8.91 59.23
N ASP A 170 -9.38 -7.79 59.41
CA ASP A 170 -7.94 -7.65 59.56
C ASP A 170 -7.40 -8.47 60.75
N ASP A 171 -6.42 -9.34 60.51
CA ASP A 171 -5.14 -9.45 61.25
C ASP A 171 -4.41 -10.78 60.96
N ASP A 172 -3.08 -10.71 61.06
CA ASP A 172 -2.09 -11.80 61.22
C ASP A 172 -1.39 -12.42 59.98
N ASP A 173 -0.19 -11.87 59.76
CA ASP A 173 1.04 -12.50 59.29
C ASP A 173 1.28 -13.91 59.90
N GLU A 174 1.10 -14.99 59.13
CA GLU A 174 1.97 -16.21 59.15
C GLU A 174 1.46 -17.31 58.20
N GLN A 175 1.54 -17.11 56.88
CA GLN A 175 1.41 -18.27 55.96
C GLN A 175 2.17 -18.14 54.62
N TYR A 176 3.22 -17.32 54.56
CA TYR A 176 4.09 -17.17 53.39
C TYR A 176 5.28 -18.14 53.34
N ARG A 177 5.12 -19.36 53.87
CA ARG A 177 6.12 -20.43 53.74
C ARG A 177 5.42 -21.78 53.64
N ASN A 178 4.97 -22.17 52.44
CA ASN A 178 4.93 -23.57 51.95
C ASN A 178 4.16 -23.79 50.63
N TYR A 179 4.15 -22.83 49.69
CA TYR A 179 3.77 -23.11 48.30
C TYR A 179 4.90 -22.73 47.34
N SER A 180 5.96 -23.51 47.39
CA SER A 180 7.02 -23.51 46.37
C SER A 180 7.28 -24.95 45.98
N ARG A 181 6.48 -25.46 45.03
CA ARG A 181 6.78 -26.57 44.09
C ARG A 181 5.51 -26.97 43.33
N SER A 182 5.07 -26.14 42.39
CA SER A 182 4.41 -26.64 41.19
C SER A 182 5.10 -25.98 40.01
N HIS A 183 5.74 -26.79 39.17
CA HIS A 183 6.22 -26.34 37.87
C HIS A 183 4.98 -26.03 37.05
N SER A 184 4.56 -24.77 37.03
CA SER A 184 3.60 -24.29 36.06
C SER A 184 4.20 -24.53 34.68
N PRO A 185 3.49 -25.18 33.74
CA PRO A 185 3.97 -25.29 32.38
C PRO A 185 4.21 -23.85 31.86
N ILE A 186 5.38 -23.63 31.27
CA ILE A 186 5.68 -22.40 30.52
C ILE A 186 4.46 -22.14 29.62
N PRO A 187 3.84 -20.94 29.65
CA PRO A 187 2.69 -20.68 28.79
C PRO A 187 3.08 -21.02 27.36
N LEU A 188 2.34 -21.94 26.72
CA LEU A 188 2.43 -22.15 25.28
C LEU A 188 2.34 -20.77 24.64
N ARG A 189 3.37 -20.36 23.87
CA ARG A 189 3.33 -19.10 23.12
C ARG A 189 2.02 -19.07 22.36
N GLN A 190 1.14 -18.15 22.73
CA GLN A 190 -0.15 -17.97 22.06
C GLN A 190 0.14 -17.67 20.60
N ASN A 191 -0.44 -18.47 19.71
CA ASN A 191 -0.26 -18.38 18.26
C ASN A 191 -1.52 -17.74 17.67
N TYR A 192 -1.50 -16.43 17.43
CA TYR A 192 -2.70 -15.67 17.05
C TYR A 192 -3.15 -15.93 15.60
N TYR A 193 -2.25 -16.31 14.70
CA TYR A 193 -2.52 -16.50 13.28
C TYR A 193 -1.98 -17.85 12.79
N PRO A 194 -2.48 -18.98 13.32
CA PRO A 194 -1.90 -20.31 13.09
C PRO A 194 -1.94 -20.74 11.61
N ASN A 195 -2.81 -20.14 10.79
CA ASN A 195 -2.95 -20.44 9.37
C ASN A 195 -2.08 -19.54 8.46
N CYS A 196 -1.38 -18.55 9.03
CA CYS A 196 -0.54 -17.61 8.30
C CYS A 196 0.94 -17.96 8.48
N ASP A 197 1.57 -18.48 7.44
CA ASP A 197 3.01 -18.68 7.38
C ASP A 197 3.69 -17.46 6.77
N VAL A 198 4.24 -16.61 7.64
CA VAL A 198 4.94 -15.40 7.25
C VAL A 198 6.27 -15.67 6.51
N ASN A 199 6.82 -16.89 6.61
CA ASN A 199 8.11 -17.20 6.00
C ASN A 199 8.08 -17.04 4.48
N VAL A 200 6.91 -17.10 3.83
CA VAL A 200 6.78 -16.83 2.39
C VAL A 200 7.30 -15.44 1.99
N TRP A 201 7.26 -14.47 2.90
CA TRP A 201 7.79 -13.11 2.70
C TRP A 201 9.24 -12.94 3.18
N LEU A 202 9.78 -13.88 3.95
CA LEU A 202 11.10 -13.79 4.58
C LEU A 202 12.20 -14.58 3.84
N ARG A 203 11.86 -15.17 2.70
CA ARG A 203 12.80 -15.94 1.88
C ARG A 203 13.86 -15.05 1.24
N SER A 204 15.03 -15.64 1.03
CA SER A 204 16.08 -15.05 0.20
C SER A 204 16.42 -16.02 -0.91
N CYS A 205 16.37 -15.54 -2.16
CA CYS A 205 16.84 -16.27 -3.31
C CYS A 205 18.36 -16.41 -3.21
N GLU A 206 18.81 -17.65 -3.01
CA GLU A 206 20.23 -17.97 -2.87
C GLU A 206 20.90 -18.22 -4.24
N GLN A 207 20.11 -18.64 -5.23
CA GLN A 207 20.58 -18.94 -6.57
C GLN A 207 19.58 -18.51 -7.64
N GLU A 208 20.06 -17.73 -8.61
CA GLU A 208 19.29 -17.34 -9.81
C GLU A 208 19.06 -18.54 -10.73
N ILE A 209 17.88 -18.59 -11.35
CA ILE A 209 17.55 -19.57 -12.40
C ILE A 209 17.65 -18.87 -13.75
N ILE A 210 18.87 -18.84 -14.28
CA ILE A 210 19.20 -18.16 -15.55
C ILE A 210 18.69 -18.96 -16.75
N LYS A 211 18.89 -20.28 -16.74
CA LYS A 211 18.38 -21.15 -17.80
C LYS A 211 16.94 -21.56 -17.46
N PRO A 212 15.97 -21.41 -18.39
CA PRO A 212 14.60 -21.81 -18.13
C PRO A 212 14.51 -23.28 -17.77
N ILE A 213 13.77 -23.57 -16.70
CA ILE A 213 13.41 -24.93 -16.30
C ILE A 213 11.98 -25.22 -16.77
N ASN A 214 11.69 -26.45 -17.15
CA ASN A 214 10.35 -26.88 -17.53
C ASN A 214 9.57 -27.27 -16.28
N GLY A 215 8.29 -26.90 -16.23
CA GLY A 215 7.42 -27.23 -15.10
C GLY A 215 6.63 -28.51 -15.33
N ILE A 216 6.04 -29.01 -14.25
CA ILE A 216 5.16 -30.17 -14.24
C ILE A 216 3.73 -29.66 -14.32
N LEU A 217 3.04 -29.95 -15.43
CA LEU A 217 1.67 -29.51 -15.67
C LEU A 217 0.65 -30.46 -15.02
N SER A 218 -0.33 -29.88 -14.34
CA SER A 218 -1.57 -30.53 -13.89
C SER A 218 -2.76 -29.74 -14.42
N GLY A 219 -3.81 -30.43 -14.92
CA GLY A 219 -4.92 -29.77 -15.61
C GLY A 219 -4.52 -29.34 -17.03
N PHE A 220 -4.99 -28.17 -17.48
CA PHE A 220 -4.62 -27.62 -18.79
C PHE A 220 -4.43 -26.10 -18.74
N ILE A 221 -3.57 -25.61 -19.63
CA ILE A 221 -3.39 -24.17 -19.90
C ILE A 221 -4.01 -23.90 -21.26
N PRO A 222 -4.91 -22.91 -21.41
CA PRO A 222 -5.56 -22.64 -22.69
C PRO A 222 -4.55 -22.40 -23.82
N ALA A 223 -4.76 -23.06 -24.96
CA ALA A 223 -3.80 -22.99 -26.07
C ALA A 223 -3.66 -21.59 -26.71
N TRP A 224 -4.65 -20.72 -26.49
CA TRP A 224 -4.64 -19.36 -27.01
C TRP A 224 -3.71 -18.42 -26.25
N ILE A 225 -3.34 -18.73 -25.00
CA ILE A 225 -2.43 -17.87 -24.25
C ILE A 225 -0.98 -18.15 -24.65
N ASN A 226 -0.29 -17.11 -25.09
CA ASN A 226 1.12 -17.17 -25.46
C ASN A 226 1.81 -15.87 -25.05
N GLY A 227 2.86 -15.97 -24.25
CA GLY A 227 3.52 -14.80 -23.66
C GLY A 227 4.29 -15.15 -22.40
N CYS A 228 4.62 -14.14 -21.60
CA CYS A 228 5.23 -14.36 -20.31
C CYS A 228 4.57 -13.54 -19.19
N LEU A 229 4.26 -14.21 -18.10
CA LEU A 229 3.96 -13.55 -16.83
C LEU A 229 5.28 -13.10 -16.21
N LEU A 230 5.49 -11.79 -16.15
CA LEU A 230 6.62 -11.15 -15.50
C LEU A 230 6.19 -10.66 -14.12
N ARG A 231 7.00 -10.93 -13.11
CA ARG A 231 6.76 -10.54 -11.71
C ARG A 231 8.00 -9.89 -11.14
N ASN A 232 7.82 -8.91 -10.27
CA ASN A 232 8.88 -8.27 -9.50
C ASN A 232 8.53 -8.28 -8.01
N GLY A 233 9.54 -8.19 -7.15
CA GLY A 233 9.32 -8.21 -5.71
C GLY A 233 10.59 -8.39 -4.89
N PRO A 234 10.43 -8.65 -3.57
CA PRO A 234 11.54 -8.91 -2.68
C PRO A 234 12.26 -10.20 -3.06
N GLY A 235 13.55 -10.09 -3.37
CA GLY A 235 14.40 -11.21 -3.76
C GLY A 235 15.27 -11.76 -2.65
N SER A 236 15.90 -10.88 -1.90
CA SER A 236 16.74 -11.25 -0.76
C SER A 236 16.60 -10.23 0.34
N ILE A 237 16.26 -10.72 1.53
CA ILE A 237 16.27 -9.91 2.76
C ILE A 237 17.68 -9.77 3.34
N LYS A 238 18.71 -10.39 2.73
CA LYS A 238 20.09 -10.41 3.22
C LYS A 238 21.06 -9.82 2.22
N VAL A 239 22.11 -9.19 2.76
CA VAL A 239 23.33 -8.81 2.05
C VAL A 239 24.52 -9.18 2.92
N GLY A 240 25.27 -10.21 2.53
CA GLY A 240 26.34 -10.77 3.36
C GLY A 240 25.79 -11.25 4.71
N SER A 241 26.37 -10.76 5.81
CA SER A 241 25.88 -11.05 7.17
C SER A 241 24.77 -10.11 7.64
N MET A 242 24.46 -9.06 6.89
CA MET A 242 23.41 -8.11 7.25
C MET A 242 22.05 -8.57 6.73
N THR A 243 21.01 -8.23 7.49
CA THR A 243 19.61 -8.40 7.07
C THR A 243 18.99 -7.01 6.97
N PHE A 244 18.17 -6.79 5.94
CA PHE A 244 17.34 -5.61 5.85
C PHE A 244 16.29 -5.59 6.97
N ASN A 245 15.91 -4.40 7.41
CA ASN A 245 14.92 -4.22 8.46
C ASN A 245 13.48 -4.29 7.92
N HIS A 246 13.25 -3.86 6.68
CA HIS A 246 11.91 -3.75 6.08
C HIS A 246 11.81 -4.57 4.80
N LEU A 247 10.63 -5.15 4.53
CA LEU A 247 10.40 -6.01 3.35
C LEU A 247 10.74 -5.29 2.05
N PHE A 248 10.33 -4.02 1.91
CA PHE A 248 10.59 -3.15 0.76
C PHE A 248 12.04 -2.65 0.62
N ASP A 249 12.97 -3.18 1.41
CA ASP A 249 14.40 -2.93 1.22
C ASP A 249 15.08 -4.10 0.50
N SER A 250 14.38 -5.23 0.38
CA SER A 250 14.93 -6.45 -0.20
C SER A 250 15.39 -6.20 -1.64
N SER A 251 16.51 -6.81 -2.03
CA SER A 251 16.99 -6.68 -3.40
C SER A 251 15.95 -7.18 -4.41
N ALA A 252 15.65 -6.38 -5.44
CA ALA A 252 14.67 -6.71 -6.47
C ALA A 252 14.97 -8.04 -7.19
N LEU A 253 13.98 -8.92 -7.29
CA LEU A 253 14.05 -10.18 -8.03
C LEU A 253 12.93 -10.25 -9.06
N LEU A 254 13.33 -10.42 -10.31
CA LEU A 254 12.44 -10.66 -11.43
C LEU A 254 12.14 -12.16 -11.50
N HIS A 255 10.88 -12.50 -11.70
CA HIS A 255 10.43 -13.85 -12.01
C HIS A 255 9.72 -13.87 -13.36
N ARG A 256 9.91 -14.94 -14.11
CA ARG A 256 9.28 -15.14 -15.43
C ARG A 256 8.69 -16.52 -15.53
N PHE A 257 7.41 -16.57 -15.92
CA PHE A 257 6.75 -17.77 -16.40
C PHE A 257 6.44 -17.57 -17.88
N ASN A 258 7.24 -18.18 -18.77
CA ASN A 258 6.97 -18.16 -20.20
C ASN A 258 6.02 -19.28 -20.56
N ILE A 259 4.91 -18.93 -21.20
CA ILE A 259 3.82 -19.81 -21.60
C ILE A 259 3.86 -19.91 -23.12
N GLU A 260 4.04 -21.13 -23.63
CA GLU A 260 4.09 -21.38 -25.07
C GLU A 260 3.51 -22.76 -25.38
N ASN A 261 2.44 -22.78 -26.17
CA ASN A 261 1.76 -24.01 -26.60
C ASN A 261 1.38 -24.94 -25.42
N GLY A 262 0.87 -24.36 -24.34
CA GLY A 262 0.48 -25.08 -23.11
C GLY A 262 1.64 -25.53 -22.22
N ASN A 263 2.89 -25.28 -22.60
CA ASN A 263 4.07 -25.54 -21.76
C ASN A 263 4.46 -24.27 -21.00
N VAL A 264 5.01 -24.44 -19.81
CA VAL A 264 5.50 -23.31 -19.00
C VAL A 264 6.94 -23.55 -18.59
N THR A 265 7.76 -22.52 -18.73
CA THR A 265 9.12 -22.49 -18.18
C THR A 265 9.28 -21.39 -17.15
N TYR A 266 10.08 -21.64 -16.12
CA TYR A 266 10.37 -20.68 -15.06
C TYR A 266 11.83 -20.20 -15.09
N GLN A 267 12.03 -18.92 -14.80
CA GLN A 267 13.32 -18.28 -14.54
C GLN A 267 13.19 -17.23 -13.44
N CYS A 268 14.29 -16.93 -12.75
CA CYS A 268 14.39 -15.77 -11.88
C CYS A 268 15.79 -15.18 -11.89
N ARG A 269 15.88 -13.84 -11.84
CA ARG A 269 17.15 -13.10 -11.78
C ARG A 269 17.00 -11.82 -10.97
N PHE A 270 18.00 -11.49 -10.19
CA PHE A 270 18.11 -10.21 -9.52
C PHE A 270 18.24 -9.10 -10.55
N LEU A 271 17.47 -8.03 -10.35
CA LEU A 271 17.62 -6.81 -11.12
C LEU A 271 18.99 -6.20 -10.76
N LYS A 272 19.87 -6.02 -11.75
CA LYS A 272 21.24 -5.55 -11.55
C LYS A 272 21.27 -4.02 -11.45
N THR A 273 20.60 -3.50 -10.42
CA THR A 273 20.61 -2.09 -10.04
C THR A 273 21.98 -1.68 -9.48
N ASP A 274 22.26 -0.39 -9.39
CA ASP A 274 23.52 0.06 -8.82
C ASP A 274 23.55 -0.15 -7.30
N SER A 275 22.42 -0.01 -6.59
CA SER A 275 22.26 -0.41 -5.19
C SER A 275 22.62 -1.88 -4.99
N TYR A 276 22.09 -2.78 -5.82
CA TYR A 276 22.38 -4.21 -5.73
C TYR A 276 23.86 -4.50 -5.96
N LYS A 277 24.47 -3.95 -7.01
CA LYS A 277 25.89 -4.14 -7.32
C LYS A 277 26.79 -3.63 -6.19
N LYS A 278 26.51 -2.44 -5.63
CA LYS A 278 27.27 -1.84 -4.53
C LYS A 278 27.17 -2.69 -3.26
N ASN A 279 25.96 -3.10 -2.89
CA ASN A 279 25.70 -3.95 -1.73
C ASN A 279 26.40 -5.31 -1.85
N LEU A 280 26.32 -5.95 -3.02
CA LEU A 280 26.98 -7.22 -3.31
C LEU A 280 28.51 -7.09 -3.26
N ALA A 281 29.09 -6.07 -3.90
CA ALA A 281 30.52 -5.84 -3.92
C ALA A 281 31.10 -5.55 -2.51
N ALA A 282 30.35 -4.85 -1.67
CA ALA A 282 30.75 -4.53 -0.30
C ALA A 282 30.43 -5.64 0.71
N ASN A 283 29.65 -6.66 0.31
CA ASN A 283 29.13 -7.72 1.17
C ASN A 283 28.43 -7.20 2.44
N ARG A 284 27.76 -6.05 2.32
CA ARG A 284 27.01 -5.36 3.38
C ARG A 284 26.11 -4.31 2.76
N VAL A 285 25.11 -3.83 3.49
CA VAL A 285 24.24 -2.73 3.03
C VAL A 285 25.04 -1.42 3.04
N VAL A 286 25.35 -0.88 1.87
CA VAL A 286 26.10 0.38 1.68
C VAL A 286 25.26 1.50 1.07
N VAL A 287 24.03 1.19 0.64
CA VAL A 287 23.02 2.15 0.21
C VAL A 287 21.86 2.10 1.20
N SER A 288 21.41 3.26 1.67
CA SER A 288 20.24 3.33 2.56
C SER A 288 18.97 3.09 1.73
N GLU A 289 18.10 2.23 2.23
CA GLU A 289 16.83 1.85 1.62
C GLU A 289 15.66 2.51 2.38
N PHE A 290 14.43 2.06 2.13
CA PHE A 290 13.22 2.61 2.74
C PHE A 290 13.23 2.50 4.28
N GLY A 291 13.46 1.31 4.82
CA GLY A 291 13.49 1.02 6.27
C GLY A 291 14.86 0.70 6.86
N THR A 292 15.91 0.63 6.03
CA THR A 292 17.26 0.21 6.45
C THR A 292 18.28 1.29 6.14
N ALA A 293 18.96 1.79 7.19
CA ALA A 293 20.10 2.67 7.01
C ALA A 293 21.33 1.86 6.55
N CYS A 294 22.16 2.47 5.69
CA CYS A 294 23.41 1.85 5.30
C CYS A 294 24.37 1.69 6.49
N ALA A 295 25.22 0.67 6.42
CA ALA A 295 26.27 0.48 7.41
C ALA A 295 27.21 1.69 7.42
N PRO A 296 27.57 2.22 8.61
CA PRO A 296 28.44 3.39 8.72
C PRO A 296 29.72 3.20 7.91
N ASP A 297 30.02 4.15 7.02
CA ASP A 297 31.31 4.20 6.35
C ASP A 297 32.28 5.04 7.21
N PRO A 298 33.29 4.43 7.87
CA PRO A 298 34.26 5.15 8.69
C PRO A 298 35.14 6.09 7.88
N CYS A 299 35.16 5.98 6.55
CA CYS A 299 35.94 6.83 5.65
C CYS A 299 35.16 8.03 5.09
N GLN A 300 33.83 8.10 5.29
CA GLN A 300 33.05 9.26 4.84
C GLN A 300 33.09 10.41 5.85
N SER A 301 33.74 11.51 5.46
CA SER A 301 33.68 12.76 6.20
C SER A 301 32.29 13.41 6.13
N ILE A 302 31.97 14.26 7.11
CA ILE A 302 30.74 15.08 7.10
C ILE A 302 30.63 15.90 5.80
N PHE A 303 31.76 16.37 5.26
CA PHE A 303 31.81 17.12 4.01
C PHE A 303 31.39 16.29 2.79
N GLN A 304 31.78 15.00 2.74
CA GLN A 304 31.31 14.09 1.69
C GLN A 304 29.82 13.82 1.80
N ARG A 305 29.28 13.64 3.02
CA ARG A 305 27.82 13.52 3.22
C ARG A 305 27.06 14.76 2.75
N VAL A 306 27.61 15.96 3.01
CA VAL A 306 27.06 17.22 2.54
C VAL A 306 27.15 17.35 1.01
N ALA A 307 28.24 16.91 0.38
CA ALA A 307 28.37 16.91 -1.08
C ALA A 307 27.34 15.99 -1.76
N THR A 308 27.01 14.86 -1.14
CA THR A 308 25.98 13.91 -1.58
C THR A 308 24.57 14.52 -1.58
N LEU A 309 24.28 15.49 -0.69
CA LEU A 309 23.02 16.24 -0.70
C LEU A 309 22.79 17.02 -2.01
N PHE A 310 23.87 17.39 -2.71
CA PHE A 310 23.80 18.14 -3.97
C PHE A 310 23.76 17.25 -5.22
N LYS A 311 23.77 15.92 -5.05
CA LYS A 311 23.56 14.93 -6.12
C LYS A 311 22.56 13.83 -5.70
N PRO A 312 21.30 14.20 -5.41
CA PRO A 312 20.33 13.27 -4.81
C PRO A 312 20.06 12.01 -5.65
N ALA A 313 20.14 12.09 -6.99
CA ALA A 313 19.89 10.96 -7.87
C ALA A 313 21.02 9.90 -7.92
N ASP A 314 22.25 10.27 -7.51
CA ASP A 314 23.39 9.34 -7.39
C ASP A 314 23.53 8.77 -5.97
N ALA A 315 22.85 9.41 -5.01
CA ALA A 315 22.90 9.14 -3.58
C ALA A 315 21.81 8.17 -3.10
N ASN A 316 20.64 8.25 -3.72
CA ASN A 316 19.46 7.49 -3.31
C ASN A 316 19.45 6.10 -3.97
N SER A 317 18.75 5.16 -3.33
CA SER A 317 18.62 3.81 -3.87
C SER A 317 17.89 3.79 -5.22
N ASP A 318 18.39 2.98 -6.14
CA ASP A 318 17.74 2.66 -7.41
C ASP A 318 17.16 1.23 -7.43
N ASN A 319 16.89 0.65 -6.25
CA ASN A 319 16.27 -0.67 -6.09
C ASN A 319 14.82 -0.69 -6.60
N ALA A 320 14.62 -0.95 -7.89
CA ALA A 320 13.31 -1.01 -8.54
C ALA A 320 12.61 -2.35 -8.32
N MET A 321 12.11 -2.60 -7.10
CA MET A 321 11.58 -3.90 -6.66
C MET A 321 10.06 -4.06 -6.70
N ILE A 322 9.29 -3.07 -7.16
CA ILE A 322 7.85 -3.04 -6.93
C ILE A 322 7.09 -3.66 -8.11
N SER A 323 7.25 -3.11 -9.31
CA SER A 323 6.40 -3.45 -10.46
C SER A 323 7.17 -3.47 -11.78
N ILE A 324 6.49 -3.90 -12.86
CA ILE A 324 7.01 -3.93 -14.23
C ILE A 324 5.90 -3.41 -15.15
N TYR A 325 6.23 -2.48 -16.05
CA TYR A 325 5.28 -1.95 -17.04
C TYR A 325 5.90 -1.81 -18.43
N PRO A 326 5.10 -1.97 -19.49
CA PRO A 326 5.53 -1.73 -20.85
C PRO A 326 5.60 -0.23 -21.19
N PHE A 327 6.63 0.13 -21.95
CA PHE A 327 6.78 1.40 -22.66
C PHE A 327 7.08 1.04 -24.11
N ASN A 328 6.06 1.17 -24.99
CA ASN A 328 6.08 0.54 -26.32
C ASN A 328 6.28 -1.00 -26.21
N ASP A 329 7.24 -1.56 -26.95
CA ASP A 329 7.58 -2.98 -26.95
C ASP A 329 8.68 -3.34 -25.92
N GLU A 330 9.04 -2.38 -25.05
CA GLU A 330 10.08 -2.53 -24.04
C GLU A 330 9.48 -2.55 -22.63
N TYR A 331 10.16 -3.18 -21.68
CA TYR A 331 9.66 -3.36 -20.32
C TYR A 331 10.61 -2.76 -19.30
N PHE A 332 10.04 -2.08 -18.31
CA PHE A 332 10.79 -1.38 -17.27
C PHE A 332 10.32 -1.81 -15.90
N ALA A 333 11.27 -2.04 -14.99
CA ALA A 333 11.03 -2.26 -13.57
C ALA A 333 10.98 -0.91 -12.83
N PHE A 334 10.04 -0.79 -11.90
CA PHE A 334 9.76 0.43 -11.14
C PHE A 334 9.92 0.23 -9.63
N ALA A 335 10.28 1.31 -8.96
CA ALA A 335 9.97 1.58 -7.55
C ALA A 335 9.38 2.99 -7.46
N GLU A 336 9.49 3.63 -6.30
CA GLU A 336 9.03 5.01 -6.05
C GLU A 336 10.20 6.01 -5.97
N SER A 337 11.31 5.68 -6.65
CA SER A 337 12.44 6.57 -6.89
C SER A 337 12.33 7.15 -8.31
N PRO A 338 13.13 8.17 -8.70
CA PRO A 338 13.09 8.71 -10.06
C PRO A 338 13.77 7.80 -11.10
N VAL A 339 14.26 6.62 -10.72
CA VAL A 339 15.03 5.74 -11.58
C VAL A 339 14.24 4.48 -11.90
N ILE A 340 14.19 4.14 -13.19
CA ILE A 340 13.59 2.90 -13.69
C ILE A 340 14.63 2.11 -14.47
N HIS A 341 14.45 0.79 -14.58
CA HIS A 341 15.41 -0.10 -15.23
C HIS A 341 14.76 -0.91 -16.33
N LYS A 342 15.30 -0.84 -17.53
CA LYS A 342 14.88 -1.67 -18.65
C LYS A 342 15.31 -3.12 -18.43
N ILE A 343 14.42 -4.05 -18.76
CA ILE A 343 14.67 -5.48 -18.66
C ILE A 343 14.50 -6.16 -20.02
N ASP A 344 15.37 -7.12 -20.30
CA ASP A 344 15.17 -8.09 -21.39
C ASP A 344 14.19 -9.15 -20.90
N ILE A 345 13.03 -9.28 -21.55
CA ILE A 345 11.97 -10.18 -21.08
C ILE A 345 12.23 -11.65 -21.38
N ASP A 346 13.22 -12.00 -22.21
CA ASP A 346 13.59 -13.39 -22.50
C ASP A 346 14.69 -13.89 -21.58
N THR A 347 15.66 -13.03 -21.24
CA THR A 347 16.79 -13.40 -20.38
C THR A 347 16.68 -12.91 -18.94
N LEU A 348 15.77 -11.96 -18.65
CA LEU A 348 15.69 -11.18 -17.42
C LEU A 348 16.95 -10.35 -17.11
N ASP A 349 17.77 -10.04 -18.12
CA ASP A 349 18.90 -9.12 -17.95
C ASP A 349 18.44 -7.68 -17.76
N THR A 350 19.14 -6.95 -16.91
CA THR A 350 18.99 -5.50 -16.77
C THR A 350 19.83 -4.81 -17.84
N THR A 351 19.17 -4.13 -18.78
CA THR A 351 19.82 -3.64 -20.00
C THR A 351 20.08 -2.14 -19.99
N GLU A 352 19.25 -1.36 -19.30
CA GLU A 352 19.37 0.10 -19.26
C GLU A 352 18.87 0.67 -17.93
N ARG A 353 19.52 1.75 -17.47
CA ARG A 353 19.09 2.55 -16.31
C ARG A 353 18.63 3.91 -16.82
N VAL A 354 17.37 4.27 -16.56
CA VAL A 354 16.79 5.55 -16.99
C VAL A 354 16.49 6.40 -15.76
N ASN A 355 17.09 7.59 -15.70
CA ASN A 355 16.84 8.57 -14.64
C ASN A 355 15.84 9.64 -15.13
N LEU A 356 14.62 9.59 -14.64
CA LEU A 356 13.57 10.52 -15.04
C LEU A 356 13.75 11.92 -14.42
N HIS A 357 14.52 12.06 -13.34
CA HIS A 357 14.88 13.37 -12.80
C HIS A 357 15.66 14.20 -13.82
N GLU A 358 16.63 13.57 -14.49
CA GLU A 358 17.48 14.22 -15.49
C GLU A 358 16.73 14.61 -16.76
N ARG A 359 15.61 13.93 -17.06
CA ARG A 359 14.81 14.16 -18.27
C ARG A 359 13.68 15.16 -18.07
N ILE A 360 12.91 15.02 -16.98
CA ILE A 360 11.68 15.79 -16.75
C ILE A 360 11.60 16.47 -15.37
N GLY A 361 12.67 16.44 -14.58
CA GLY A 361 12.77 17.21 -13.33
C GLY A 361 11.90 16.70 -12.17
N ILE A 362 11.43 15.45 -12.25
CA ILE A 362 10.65 14.82 -11.17
C ILE A 362 11.57 14.40 -10.02
N VAL A 363 11.09 14.49 -8.78
CA VAL A 363 11.82 14.07 -7.57
C VAL A 363 11.64 12.57 -7.35
N ASN A 364 10.41 12.10 -7.51
CA ASN A 364 10.00 10.70 -7.49
C ASN A 364 8.72 10.54 -8.32
N HIS A 365 8.30 9.31 -8.53
CA HIS A 365 7.03 8.97 -9.16
C HIS A 365 6.43 7.73 -8.51
N THR A 366 5.16 7.46 -8.79
CA THR A 366 4.56 6.19 -8.37
C THR A 366 5.12 5.01 -9.15
N SER A 367 4.99 3.81 -8.59
CA SER A 367 5.33 2.58 -9.28
C SER A 367 4.15 2.00 -10.10
N HIS A 368 3.07 2.76 -10.27
CA HIS A 368 1.85 2.32 -10.96
C HIS A 368 1.43 3.30 -12.05
N PRO A 369 2.22 3.40 -13.14
CA PRO A 369 1.80 4.16 -14.31
C PRO A 369 0.56 3.54 -14.96
N HIS A 370 -0.28 4.38 -15.56
CA HIS A 370 -1.37 3.96 -16.43
C HIS A 370 -0.89 3.84 -17.87
N VAL A 371 -0.88 2.62 -18.41
CA VAL A 371 -0.63 2.35 -19.84
C VAL A 371 -1.96 2.41 -20.59
N MET A 372 -2.09 3.31 -21.56
CA MET A 372 -3.30 3.48 -22.35
C MET A 372 -3.30 2.56 -23.58
N ASN A 373 -4.48 2.29 -24.16
CA ASN A 373 -4.62 1.44 -25.36
C ASN A 373 -3.88 2.00 -26.59
N ASP A 374 -3.73 3.32 -26.69
CA ASP A 374 -2.96 3.95 -27.76
C ASP A 374 -1.44 3.84 -27.55
N GLY A 375 -0.99 3.32 -26.40
CA GLY A 375 0.39 3.17 -25.98
C GLY A 375 0.97 4.40 -25.26
N THR A 376 0.18 5.45 -25.04
CA THR A 376 0.56 6.55 -24.14
C THR A 376 0.64 6.03 -22.71
N VAL A 377 1.67 6.44 -21.96
CA VAL A 377 1.79 6.10 -20.53
C VAL A 377 1.65 7.36 -19.69
N TYR A 378 0.84 7.30 -18.63
CA TYR A 378 0.72 8.37 -17.64
C TYR A 378 1.26 7.91 -16.28
N ASN A 379 1.93 8.79 -15.56
CA ASN A 379 2.31 8.54 -14.17
C ASN A 379 2.15 9.83 -13.35
N VAL A 380 2.12 9.76 -12.03
CA VAL A 380 2.17 10.93 -11.16
C VAL A 380 3.45 10.92 -10.33
N GLY A 381 3.98 12.09 -10.05
CA GLY A 381 5.17 12.24 -9.23
C GLY A 381 5.29 13.61 -8.58
N LEU A 382 6.21 13.74 -7.64
CA LEU A 382 6.51 15.03 -7.04
C LEU A 382 7.43 15.83 -7.97
N THR A 383 7.07 17.07 -8.25
CA THR A 383 7.87 18.04 -9.00
C THR A 383 8.16 19.26 -8.13
N ILE A 384 9.22 20.01 -8.45
CA ILE A 384 9.55 21.27 -7.79
C ILE A 384 9.29 22.43 -8.76
N THR A 385 8.24 23.19 -8.49
CA THR A 385 7.86 24.37 -9.26
C THR A 385 8.39 25.66 -8.61
N LYS A 386 8.23 26.80 -9.28
CA LYS A 386 8.57 28.12 -8.71
C LYS A 386 7.77 28.45 -7.43
N SER A 387 6.55 27.91 -7.30
CA SER A 387 5.67 28.13 -6.15
C SER A 387 5.92 27.18 -4.97
N GLY A 388 6.73 26.14 -5.18
CA GLY A 388 6.98 25.06 -4.24
C GLY A 388 6.75 23.68 -4.87
N PRO A 389 6.73 22.61 -4.06
CA PRO A 389 6.41 21.28 -4.56
C PRO A 389 4.99 21.20 -5.13
N ALA A 390 4.82 20.38 -6.15
CA ALA A 390 3.53 20.05 -6.76
C ALA A 390 3.48 18.59 -7.18
N TYR A 391 2.29 18.00 -7.17
CA TYR A 391 2.03 16.70 -7.78
C TYR A 391 1.86 16.91 -9.29
N GLY A 392 2.81 16.42 -10.08
CA GLY A 392 2.82 16.54 -11.53
C GLY A 392 2.36 15.25 -12.19
N VAL A 393 1.36 15.33 -13.07
CA VAL A 393 0.97 14.23 -13.95
C VAL A 393 1.89 14.26 -15.17
N ILE A 394 2.65 13.18 -15.34
CA ILE A 394 3.61 12.96 -16.41
C ILE A 394 2.90 12.22 -17.54
N CYS A 395 3.06 12.70 -18.76
CA CYS A 395 2.64 12.04 -19.98
C CYS A 395 3.89 11.59 -20.75
N PHE A 396 3.97 10.30 -21.03
CA PHE A 396 4.95 9.67 -21.90
C PHE A 396 4.25 9.30 -23.21
N PRO A 397 4.33 10.15 -24.24
CA PRO A 397 3.65 9.89 -25.50
C PRO A 397 4.27 8.68 -26.21
N LYS A 398 3.44 7.87 -26.85
CA LYS A 398 3.93 6.78 -27.70
C LYS A 398 4.88 7.30 -28.78
N GLY A 399 6.03 6.66 -28.93
CA GLY A 399 7.03 7.02 -29.93
C GLY A 399 8.41 6.49 -29.60
N GLU A 400 9.34 6.60 -30.55
CA GLU A 400 10.72 6.09 -30.41
C GLU A 400 11.51 6.81 -29.29
N ARG A 401 11.18 8.07 -29.01
CA ARG A 401 11.84 8.90 -27.99
C ARG A 401 10.93 9.20 -26.79
N ILE A 402 10.20 8.18 -26.34
CA ILE A 402 9.15 8.28 -25.31
C ILE A 402 9.58 9.06 -24.05
N PHE A 403 10.84 8.93 -23.62
CA PHE A 403 11.35 9.64 -22.44
C PHE A 403 11.85 11.06 -22.72
N ASP A 404 12.26 11.37 -23.95
CA ASP A 404 12.69 12.73 -24.34
C ASP A 404 11.48 13.63 -24.65
N ASP A 405 10.41 13.03 -25.17
CA ASP A 405 9.16 13.70 -25.49
C ASP A 405 8.20 13.73 -24.27
N ALA A 406 8.61 13.18 -23.12
CA ALA A 406 7.85 13.17 -21.88
C ALA A 406 7.62 14.59 -21.34
N LYS A 407 6.42 14.85 -20.80
CA LYS A 407 6.03 16.18 -20.31
C LYS A 407 5.08 16.12 -19.12
N ILE A 408 5.13 17.14 -18.28
CA ILE A 408 4.10 17.36 -17.26
C ILE A 408 2.87 17.99 -17.93
N VAL A 409 1.71 17.34 -17.81
CA VAL A 409 0.44 17.76 -18.44
C VAL A 409 -0.55 18.37 -17.45
N ALA A 410 -0.34 18.16 -16.15
CA ALA A 410 -1.14 18.76 -15.10
C ALA A 410 -0.30 18.89 -13.82
N GLU A 411 -0.55 19.91 -13.01
CA GLU A 411 0.16 20.16 -11.76
C GLU A 411 -0.80 20.62 -10.66
N ILE A 412 -0.75 19.97 -9.50
CA ILE A 412 -1.48 20.37 -8.30
C ILE A 412 -0.49 20.74 -7.20
N PRO A 413 -0.45 22.00 -6.73
CA PRO A 413 0.41 22.38 -5.62
C PRO A 413 0.11 21.53 -4.38
N THR A 414 1.15 21.12 -3.65
CA THR A 414 0.91 20.35 -2.42
C THR A 414 0.22 21.20 -1.37
N ARG A 415 -0.69 20.60 -0.59
CA ARG A 415 -1.35 21.28 0.53
C ARG A 415 -0.34 21.78 1.56
N TRP A 416 0.73 21.01 1.77
CA TRP A 416 1.81 21.34 2.71
C TRP A 416 3.18 21.36 2.03
N LYS A 417 3.79 22.54 1.94
CA LYS A 417 5.06 22.73 1.21
C LYS A 417 6.26 21.96 1.78
N LEU A 418 6.25 21.68 3.09
CA LEU A 418 7.31 20.92 3.77
C LEU A 418 6.89 19.49 4.11
N HIS A 419 5.66 19.11 3.74
CA HIS A 419 5.05 17.81 4.01
C HIS A 419 4.22 17.34 2.79
N PRO A 420 4.83 17.18 1.59
CA PRO A 420 4.15 16.55 0.47
C PRO A 420 3.60 15.17 0.87
N SER A 421 2.41 14.83 0.39
CA SER A 421 1.78 13.54 0.62
C SER A 421 2.54 12.41 -0.08
N TYR A 422 2.53 11.25 0.55
CA TYR A 422 2.98 9.99 -0.04
C TYR A 422 1.92 9.49 -1.05
N MET A 423 2.35 9.23 -2.28
CA MET A 423 1.48 8.74 -3.36
C MET A 423 2.01 7.42 -3.90
N HIS A 424 1.15 6.40 -3.91
CA HIS A 424 1.46 5.06 -4.43
C HIS A 424 0.78 4.76 -5.77
N THR A 425 -0.44 5.28 -5.97
CA THR A 425 -1.21 5.17 -7.22
C THR A 425 -1.98 6.47 -7.46
N PHE A 426 -2.52 6.63 -8.68
CA PHE A 426 -3.43 7.71 -9.07
C PHE A 426 -4.51 7.15 -9.99
N GLY A 427 -5.57 7.93 -10.26
CA GLY A 427 -6.65 7.50 -11.16
C GLY A 427 -6.67 8.28 -12.47
N ILE A 428 -7.23 7.65 -13.50
CA ILE A 428 -7.50 8.26 -14.81
C ILE A 428 -8.87 7.81 -15.34
N THR A 429 -9.73 8.77 -15.69
CA THR A 429 -10.98 8.55 -16.43
C THR A 429 -10.85 9.13 -17.84
N GLU A 430 -11.91 9.10 -18.65
CA GLU A 430 -11.92 9.78 -19.95
C GLU A 430 -11.51 11.26 -19.84
N ASN A 431 -12.08 11.99 -18.87
CA ASN A 431 -11.92 13.45 -18.76
C ASN A 431 -11.06 13.92 -17.59
N TYR A 432 -10.78 13.07 -16.59
CA TYR A 432 -10.11 13.49 -15.36
C TYR A 432 -8.87 12.66 -15.01
N PHE A 433 -7.83 13.33 -14.53
CA PHE A 433 -6.85 12.72 -13.63
C PHE A 433 -7.36 12.87 -12.19
N ILE A 434 -7.17 11.83 -11.39
CA ILE A 434 -7.60 11.78 -9.98
C ILE A 434 -6.37 11.63 -9.09
N ILE A 435 -6.14 12.61 -8.22
CA ILE A 435 -5.05 12.58 -7.23
C ILE A 435 -5.65 12.52 -5.83
N VAL A 436 -5.32 11.47 -5.08
CA VAL A 436 -5.78 11.27 -3.70
C VAL A 436 -4.64 11.66 -2.74
N GLU A 437 -4.72 12.86 -2.17
CA GLU A 437 -3.75 13.40 -1.21
C GLU A 437 -4.10 12.94 0.21
N GLN A 438 -3.62 11.75 0.57
CA GLN A 438 -3.76 11.18 1.91
C GLN A 438 -2.90 11.90 2.97
N PRO A 439 -3.27 11.88 4.26
CA PRO A 439 -2.53 12.58 5.30
C PRO A 439 -1.30 11.83 5.83
N LEU A 440 -0.72 10.91 5.04
CA LEU A 440 0.64 10.40 5.22
C LEU A 440 1.59 11.23 4.36
N THR A 441 2.57 11.88 4.99
CA THR A 441 3.45 12.85 4.32
C THR A 441 4.91 12.48 4.44
N VAL A 442 5.73 12.97 3.52
CA VAL A 442 7.19 12.97 3.62
C VAL A 442 7.65 14.32 4.16
N SER A 443 8.16 14.36 5.38
CA SER A 443 8.69 15.57 6.02
C SER A 443 10.02 15.99 5.40
N VAL A 444 10.04 17.10 4.65
CA VAL A 444 11.26 17.66 4.03
C VAL A 444 12.36 17.95 5.06
N PRO A 445 12.08 18.56 6.24
CA PRO A 445 13.08 18.71 7.29
C PRO A 445 13.62 17.38 7.80
N SER A 446 12.77 16.36 7.92
CA SER A 446 13.20 15.02 8.34
C SER A 446 14.06 14.33 7.29
N VAL A 447 13.80 14.52 5.99
CA VAL A 447 14.66 14.02 4.91
C VAL A 447 16.07 14.60 5.02
N ILE A 448 16.19 15.91 5.22
CA ILE A 448 17.50 16.56 5.40
C ILE A 448 18.22 16.00 6.63
N LYS A 449 17.49 15.85 7.76
CA LYS A 449 18.03 15.23 8.98
C LYS A 449 18.48 13.79 8.73
N SER A 450 17.65 12.99 8.07
CA SER A 450 17.91 11.57 7.78
C SER A 450 19.19 11.42 6.96
N GLN A 451 19.39 12.23 5.93
CA GLN A 451 20.60 12.20 5.11
C GLN A 451 21.87 12.59 5.89
N LEU A 452 21.78 13.55 6.82
CA LEU A 452 22.91 13.96 7.66
C LEU A 452 23.24 12.92 8.75
N MET A 453 22.20 12.35 9.38
CA MET A 453 22.29 11.45 10.52
C MET A 453 22.35 9.97 10.14
N ASN A 454 22.19 9.64 8.85
CA ASN A 454 22.08 8.27 8.34
C ASN A 454 20.89 7.50 8.94
N GLU A 455 19.71 8.13 8.98
CA GLU A 455 18.45 7.48 9.38
C GLU A 455 17.71 6.98 8.13
N PRO A 456 16.94 5.87 8.18
CA PRO A 456 16.21 5.36 7.02
C PRO A 456 15.05 6.28 6.61
N MET A 457 14.64 6.19 5.33
CA MET A 457 13.63 7.08 4.73
C MET A 457 12.27 7.03 5.43
N ILE A 458 11.86 5.87 5.94
CA ILE A 458 10.58 5.68 6.64
C ILE A 458 10.44 6.59 7.86
N THR A 459 11.55 7.02 8.49
CA THR A 459 11.52 7.97 9.62
C THR A 459 11.04 9.38 9.22
N CYS A 460 11.05 9.66 7.91
CA CYS A 460 10.55 10.90 7.33
C CYS A 460 9.03 10.89 7.12
N LEU A 461 8.38 9.73 7.21
CA LEU A 461 6.93 9.63 7.10
C LEU A 461 6.25 10.20 8.34
N LYS A 462 5.21 11.02 8.13
CA LYS A 462 4.40 11.64 9.18
C LYS A 462 2.91 11.53 8.84
N TRP A 463 2.17 10.86 9.71
CA TRP A 463 0.72 10.69 9.64
C TRP A 463 0.01 11.80 10.41
N PHE A 464 -1.04 12.38 9.81
CA PHE A 464 -1.88 13.42 10.42
C PHE A 464 -3.34 12.95 10.51
N PRO A 465 -3.73 12.17 11.53
CA PRO A 465 -5.04 11.52 11.61
C PRO A 465 -6.21 12.52 11.63
N ASP A 466 -6.01 13.71 12.19
CA ASP A 466 -7.05 14.75 12.29
C ASP A 466 -7.21 15.59 11.00
N LYS A 467 -6.50 15.23 9.92
CA LYS A 467 -6.55 15.94 8.65
C LYS A 467 -7.30 15.11 7.61
N PRO A 468 -8.22 15.72 6.83
CA PRO A 468 -8.96 14.97 5.83
C PRO A 468 -8.04 14.50 4.70
N THR A 469 -8.41 13.38 4.08
CA THR A 469 -7.92 13.03 2.75
C THR A 469 -8.59 13.95 1.73
N LEU A 470 -7.81 14.49 0.79
CA LEU A 470 -8.32 15.31 -0.31
C LEU A 470 -8.29 14.52 -1.62
N ILE A 471 -9.36 14.60 -2.40
CA ILE A 471 -9.45 13.98 -3.73
C ILE A 471 -9.57 15.10 -4.76
N TYR A 472 -8.58 15.24 -5.62
CA TYR A 472 -8.53 16.24 -6.68
C TYR A 472 -8.96 15.64 -8.01
N LEU A 473 -9.90 16.30 -8.70
CA LEU A 473 -10.22 16.01 -10.11
C LEU A 473 -9.62 17.09 -10.99
N VAL A 474 -8.70 16.68 -11.86
CA VAL A 474 -7.94 17.55 -12.75
C VAL A 474 -8.34 17.24 -14.17
N ASP A 475 -8.79 18.23 -14.91
CA ASP A 475 -9.19 18.11 -16.31
C ASP A 475 -8.02 17.62 -17.15
N ARG A 476 -8.19 16.50 -17.88
CA ARG A 476 -7.12 15.92 -18.70
C ARG A 476 -6.73 16.78 -19.89
N SER A 477 -7.68 17.57 -20.41
CA SER A 477 -7.48 18.37 -21.61
C SER A 477 -6.75 19.68 -21.31
N SER A 478 -7.14 20.36 -20.22
CA SER A 478 -6.57 21.66 -19.84
C SER A 478 -5.49 21.56 -18.76
N GLY A 479 -5.44 20.46 -18.01
CA GLY A 479 -4.58 20.31 -16.82
C GLY A 479 -5.07 21.12 -15.61
N GLU A 480 -6.28 21.68 -15.67
CA GLU A 480 -6.82 22.54 -14.62
C GLU A 480 -7.55 21.73 -13.54
N LEU A 481 -7.36 22.11 -12.27
CA LEU A 481 -8.15 21.58 -11.17
C LEU A 481 -9.63 21.99 -11.33
N ARG A 482 -10.54 21.01 -11.36
CA ARG A 482 -11.98 21.23 -11.49
C ARG A 482 -12.71 21.09 -10.17
N HIS A 483 -12.39 20.04 -9.41
CA HIS A 483 -13.07 19.72 -8.16
C HIS A 483 -12.08 19.25 -7.09
N THR A 484 -12.40 19.58 -5.84
CA THR A 484 -11.72 19.05 -4.65
C THR A 484 -12.77 18.51 -3.70
N TYR A 485 -12.63 17.26 -3.33
CA TYR A 485 -13.48 16.59 -2.34
C TYR A 485 -12.67 16.31 -1.07
N GLN A 486 -13.37 16.25 0.06
CA GLN A 486 -12.81 15.88 1.35
C GLN A 486 -13.46 14.58 1.83
N THR A 487 -12.72 13.78 2.57
CA THR A 487 -13.24 12.62 3.30
C THR A 487 -12.41 12.40 4.56
N GLU A 488 -12.79 11.43 5.37
CA GLU A 488 -12.04 11.05 6.56
C GLU A 488 -10.61 10.63 6.21
N ALA A 489 -9.72 10.72 7.19
CA ALA A 489 -8.36 10.24 7.02
C ALA A 489 -8.38 8.72 6.77
N PHE A 490 -7.72 8.30 5.70
CA PHE A 490 -7.43 6.89 5.44
C PHE A 490 -6.07 6.79 4.76
N PHE A 491 -5.43 5.64 4.91
CA PHE A 491 -4.23 5.30 4.16
C PHE A 491 -4.62 4.39 2.98
N PHE A 492 -3.97 4.54 1.83
CA PHE A 492 -4.15 3.63 0.71
C PHE A 492 -2.84 3.42 -0.05
N LEU A 493 -2.79 2.27 -0.71
CA LEU A 493 -1.78 1.96 -1.72
C LEU A 493 -2.45 1.95 -3.09
N HIS A 494 -3.48 1.14 -3.28
CA HIS A 494 -4.02 0.86 -4.62
C HIS A 494 -5.43 1.42 -4.85
N ILE A 495 -5.57 2.20 -5.90
CA ILE A 495 -6.85 2.44 -6.58
C ILE A 495 -7.18 1.19 -7.40
N ILE A 496 -8.43 0.74 -7.31
CA ILE A 496 -8.96 -0.44 -8.01
C ILE A 496 -9.34 -0.03 -9.45
N ASN A 497 -10.25 0.92 -9.58
CA ASN A 497 -10.63 1.55 -10.84
C ASN A 497 -11.35 2.88 -10.57
N GLN A 498 -11.56 3.65 -11.64
CA GLN A 498 -12.27 4.91 -11.62
C GLN A 498 -12.99 5.11 -12.95
N TYR A 499 -14.14 5.76 -12.94
CA TYR A 499 -14.89 6.06 -14.17
C TYR A 499 -15.92 7.16 -13.97
N GLU A 500 -16.49 7.63 -15.07
CA GLU A 500 -17.53 8.67 -15.08
C GLU A 500 -18.90 8.05 -15.34
N GLN A 501 -19.91 8.43 -14.55
CA GLN A 501 -21.29 7.98 -14.74
C GLN A 501 -22.29 9.01 -14.20
N ASP A 502 -23.31 9.35 -14.99
CA ASP A 502 -24.47 10.14 -14.58
C ASP A 502 -24.12 11.42 -13.78
N ASP A 503 -23.19 12.25 -14.29
CA ASP A 503 -22.66 13.46 -13.61
C ASP A 503 -21.89 13.20 -12.30
N HIS A 504 -21.31 12.01 -12.14
CA HIS A 504 -20.43 11.64 -11.03
C HIS A 504 -19.14 11.01 -11.56
N VAL A 505 -18.09 11.07 -10.75
CA VAL A 505 -16.91 10.20 -10.86
C VAL A 505 -16.99 9.12 -9.77
N ILE A 506 -16.88 7.87 -10.17
CA ILE A 506 -16.80 6.72 -9.28
C ILE A 506 -15.31 6.42 -9.08
N LEU A 507 -14.92 6.18 -7.83
CA LEU A 507 -13.54 5.92 -7.44
C LEU A 507 -13.51 4.77 -6.43
N ASP A 508 -12.98 3.62 -6.85
CA ASP A 508 -12.86 2.42 -6.02
C ASP A 508 -11.41 2.28 -5.53
N ILE A 509 -11.20 2.11 -4.23
CA ILE A 509 -9.88 2.13 -3.59
C ILE A 509 -9.79 1.06 -2.49
N SER A 510 -8.64 0.38 -2.39
CA SER A 510 -8.27 -0.41 -1.22
C SER A 510 -7.76 0.49 -0.09
N CYS A 511 -8.60 0.71 0.93
CA CYS A 511 -8.33 1.64 2.02
C CYS A 511 -7.99 0.92 3.33
N TYR A 512 -7.05 1.50 4.07
CA TYR A 512 -6.68 1.19 5.43
C TYR A 512 -7.11 2.32 6.36
N LYS A 513 -7.32 1.99 7.63
CA LYS A 513 -7.62 2.98 8.67
C LYS A 513 -6.49 4.00 8.81
N ASP A 514 -5.26 3.51 8.83
CA ASP A 514 -4.05 4.27 9.10
C ASP A 514 -2.85 3.53 8.45
N PRO A 515 -1.64 4.12 8.42
CA PRO A 515 -0.49 3.51 7.75
C PRO A 515 0.24 2.45 8.60
N GLU A 516 -0.36 1.92 9.68
CA GLU A 516 0.28 0.91 10.54
C GLU A 516 0.63 -0.39 9.80
N MET A 517 -0.06 -0.67 8.70
CA MET A 517 0.32 -1.66 7.70
C MET A 517 1.82 -1.62 7.35
N LEU A 518 2.41 -0.42 7.20
CA LEU A 518 3.84 -0.28 6.93
C LEU A 518 4.70 -0.81 8.10
N ASN A 519 4.27 -0.62 9.35
CA ASN A 519 4.97 -1.14 10.51
C ASN A 519 4.89 -2.67 10.60
N CYS A 520 3.80 -3.26 10.11
CA CYS A 520 3.65 -4.72 10.02
C CYS A 520 4.63 -5.36 9.02
N MET A 521 5.15 -4.60 8.04
CA MET A 521 6.08 -5.06 7.01
C MET A 521 7.57 -4.93 7.39
N TYR A 522 7.89 -4.53 8.62
CA TYR A 522 9.21 -4.78 9.18
C TYR A 522 9.43 -6.28 9.35
N ILE A 523 10.65 -6.73 9.07
CA ILE A 523 11.05 -8.14 9.21
C ILE A 523 10.84 -8.64 10.63
N ASP A 524 11.15 -7.82 11.63
CA ASP A 524 10.94 -8.19 13.03
C ASP A 524 9.45 -8.23 13.40
N SER A 525 8.63 -7.32 12.88
CA SER A 525 7.17 -7.36 13.06
C SER A 525 6.58 -8.63 12.46
N MET A 526 6.99 -8.99 11.25
CA MET A 526 6.59 -10.23 10.56
C MET A 526 6.98 -11.48 11.37
N LYS A 527 8.24 -11.59 11.81
CA LYS A 527 8.71 -12.72 12.63
C LYS A 527 7.95 -12.87 13.95
N ASN A 528 7.51 -11.75 14.52
CA ASN A 528 6.80 -11.73 15.80
C ASN A 528 5.28 -11.65 15.65
N MET A 529 4.74 -11.74 14.43
CA MET A 529 3.30 -11.54 14.17
C MET A 529 2.45 -12.47 15.02
N GLN A 530 2.89 -13.71 15.23
CA GLN A 530 2.14 -14.73 15.97
C GLN A 530 1.93 -14.40 17.44
N SER A 531 2.68 -13.43 17.98
CA SER A 531 2.56 -12.94 19.36
C SER A 531 1.81 -11.62 19.48
N ASN A 532 1.40 -11.00 18.37
CA ASN A 532 0.73 -9.71 18.33
C ASN A 532 -0.77 -9.88 18.02
N PRO A 533 -1.69 -9.74 18.99
CA PRO A 533 -3.12 -9.88 18.74
C PRO A 533 -3.71 -8.83 17.78
N ASP A 534 -3.04 -7.68 17.64
CA ASP A 534 -3.49 -6.56 16.83
C ASP A 534 -3.03 -6.64 15.36
N TYR A 535 -2.12 -7.55 14.99
CA TYR A 535 -1.49 -7.56 13.66
C TYR A 535 -2.53 -7.58 12.53
N ALA A 536 -3.54 -8.44 12.62
CA ALA A 536 -4.62 -8.49 11.63
C ALA A 536 -5.38 -7.17 11.52
N ARG A 537 -5.68 -6.51 12.64
CA ARG A 537 -6.36 -5.21 12.64
C ARG A 537 -5.51 -4.12 11.96
N LEU A 538 -4.20 -4.14 12.19
CA LEU A 538 -3.24 -3.18 11.62
C LEU A 538 -2.97 -3.42 10.12
N PHE A 539 -3.08 -4.67 9.66
CA PHE A 539 -2.81 -5.08 8.28
C PHE A 539 -4.08 -5.09 7.39
N ARG A 540 -5.24 -4.74 7.93
CA ARG A 540 -6.52 -4.95 7.26
C ARG A 540 -6.91 -3.77 6.37
N GLY A 541 -6.92 -4.01 5.05
CA GLY A 541 -7.53 -3.11 4.06
C GLY A 541 -8.98 -3.48 3.76
N ARG A 542 -9.76 -2.56 3.18
CA ARG A 542 -11.11 -2.82 2.64
C ARG A 542 -11.32 -2.08 1.31
N PRO A 543 -11.96 -2.71 0.31
CA PRO A 543 -12.30 -2.05 -0.94
C PRO A 543 -13.53 -1.14 -0.75
N LEU A 544 -13.34 0.15 -0.97
CA LEU A 544 -14.33 1.21 -0.77
C LEU A 544 -14.61 1.95 -2.07
N ARG A 545 -15.87 2.32 -2.29
CA ARG A 545 -16.33 3.12 -3.44
C ARG A 545 -16.73 4.51 -2.99
N PHE A 546 -16.04 5.52 -3.53
CA PHE A 546 -16.42 6.92 -3.44
C PHE A 546 -17.21 7.32 -4.69
N VAL A 547 -18.25 8.13 -4.51
CA VAL A 547 -19.03 8.71 -5.61
C VAL A 547 -18.97 10.22 -5.51
N LEU A 548 -18.31 10.83 -6.49
CA LEU A 548 -17.89 12.23 -6.49
C LEU A 548 -18.79 13.04 -7.44
N PRO A 549 -19.72 13.87 -6.95
CA PRO A 549 -20.64 14.62 -7.79
C PRO A 549 -19.92 15.71 -8.58
N LEU A 550 -20.13 15.79 -9.90
CA LEU A 550 -19.55 16.83 -10.77
C LEU A 550 -20.39 18.11 -10.80
N LYS A 551 -21.68 18.01 -10.46
CA LYS A 551 -22.62 19.14 -10.43
C LYS A 551 -23.20 19.32 -9.03
N TYR A 552 -22.99 20.49 -8.46
CA TYR A 552 -23.54 20.87 -7.16
C TYR A 552 -23.65 22.41 -7.05
N PRO A 553 -24.56 22.94 -6.22
CA PRO A 553 -24.73 24.38 -6.06
C PRO A 553 -23.46 25.01 -5.46
N SER A 554 -23.10 26.20 -5.93
CA SER A 554 -21.89 26.92 -5.50
C SER A 554 -21.96 27.51 -4.09
N LYS A 555 -23.15 27.55 -3.47
CA LYS A 555 -23.37 27.91 -2.06
C LYS A 555 -24.52 27.11 -1.49
N MET A 556 -24.40 26.71 -0.22
CA MET A 556 -25.53 26.18 0.54
C MET A 556 -26.61 27.28 0.64
N LYS A 557 -27.88 26.95 0.37
CA LYS A 557 -28.97 27.93 0.52
C LYS A 557 -29.00 28.39 1.99
N SER A 558 -28.84 29.69 2.22
CA SER A 558 -28.81 30.29 3.56
C SER A 558 -30.02 29.87 4.38
N LEU A 559 -29.79 29.34 5.58
CA LEU A 559 -30.81 29.08 6.60
C LEU A 559 -31.47 30.39 7.12
N SER A 560 -31.06 31.57 6.64
CA SER A 560 -31.61 32.86 7.08
C SER A 560 -33.09 33.07 6.75
N ASN A 561 -33.70 32.26 5.89
CA ASN A 561 -35.15 32.31 5.64
C ASN A 561 -35.98 31.46 6.62
N PHE A 562 -35.35 30.77 7.59
CA PHE A 562 -36.06 29.96 8.60
C PHE A 562 -36.51 30.76 9.84
N PHE A 563 -36.06 32.00 10.02
CA PHE A 563 -36.49 32.87 11.13
C PHE A 563 -37.57 33.88 10.72
N SER A 564 -38.50 33.50 9.84
CA SER A 564 -39.81 34.16 9.83
C SER A 564 -40.71 33.42 10.82
N TRP A 565 -40.83 33.98 12.03
CA TRP A 565 -41.85 33.57 13.00
C TRP A 565 -43.23 33.83 12.38
N ASN A 566 -43.78 32.84 11.67
CA ASN A 566 -45.21 32.54 11.48
C ASN A 566 -45.41 31.60 10.29
N CYS A 567 -45.01 30.34 10.41
CA CYS A 567 -45.51 29.28 9.51
C CYS A 567 -45.72 28.01 10.34
N GLU A 568 -46.92 27.46 10.30
CA GLU A 568 -47.21 26.12 10.83
C GLU A 568 -46.20 25.13 10.24
N ALA A 569 -45.54 24.39 11.12
CA ALA A 569 -44.58 23.36 10.75
C ALA A 569 -45.31 22.23 10.02
N THR A 570 -45.40 22.31 8.70
CA THR A 570 -45.70 21.15 7.86
C THR A 570 -44.44 20.30 7.71
N ALA A 571 -44.60 18.99 7.57
CA ALA A 571 -43.53 17.99 7.52
C ALA A 571 -42.43 18.26 6.46
N ASP A 572 -42.66 19.19 5.52
CA ASP A 572 -41.70 19.62 4.49
C ASP A 572 -40.56 20.52 5.02
N THR A 573 -40.67 21.10 6.23
CA THR A 573 -39.67 22.04 6.77
C THR A 573 -38.45 21.38 7.43
N PHE A 574 -38.42 20.05 7.56
CA PHE A 574 -37.31 19.31 8.19
C PHE A 574 -36.42 18.51 7.21
N ASN A 575 -36.60 18.62 5.90
CA ASN A 575 -35.77 17.93 4.89
C ASN A 575 -34.43 18.63 4.57
N VAL A 576 -33.75 19.18 5.58
CA VAL A 576 -32.35 19.62 5.44
C VAL A 576 -31.39 18.41 5.41
N PHE A 577 -31.90 17.21 5.72
CA PHE A 577 -31.16 15.94 5.65
C PHE A 577 -31.23 15.25 4.28
N ASP A 578 -32.02 15.74 3.32
CA ASP A 578 -32.07 15.22 1.95
C ASP A 578 -31.06 15.94 1.02
N ASN A 579 -29.86 16.19 1.56
CA ASN A 579 -28.76 16.94 0.95
C ASN A 579 -27.68 16.03 0.34
N ASN A 580 -27.93 14.72 0.20
CA ASN A 580 -27.00 13.82 -0.48
C ASN A 580 -26.92 14.20 -1.96
N LEU A 581 -25.74 14.61 -2.41
CA LEU A 581 -25.45 14.94 -3.80
C LEU A 581 -25.30 13.71 -4.68
N VAL A 582 -25.05 12.52 -4.09
CA VAL A 582 -25.01 11.26 -4.82
C VAL A 582 -26.42 10.86 -5.24
N LYS A 583 -26.67 10.81 -6.55
CA LYS A 583 -27.97 10.45 -7.13
C LYS A 583 -28.02 9.07 -7.79
N LEU A 584 -26.93 8.31 -7.71
CA LEU A 584 -26.87 6.94 -8.23
C LEU A 584 -27.77 6.01 -7.40
N LYS A 585 -28.70 5.31 -8.05
CA LYS A 585 -29.68 4.43 -7.37
C LYS A 585 -29.05 3.20 -6.71
N ASN A 586 -27.93 2.72 -7.26
CA ASN A 586 -27.28 1.47 -6.85
C ASN A 586 -26.09 1.71 -5.92
N SER A 587 -25.94 2.92 -5.37
CA SER A 587 -24.86 3.25 -4.45
C SER A 587 -25.41 3.73 -3.12
N SER A 588 -24.79 3.26 -2.05
CA SER A 588 -24.97 3.75 -0.68
C SER A 588 -23.94 4.80 -0.28
N ALA A 589 -23.00 5.13 -1.17
CA ALA A 589 -22.08 6.23 -0.97
C ALA A 589 -22.86 7.56 -0.90
N SER A 590 -22.28 8.55 -0.22
CA SER A 590 -22.93 9.85 -0.06
C SER A 590 -21.93 10.98 -0.14
N ALA A 591 -22.40 12.14 -0.59
CA ALA A 591 -21.60 13.35 -0.68
C ALA A 591 -22.43 14.55 -0.23
N PHE A 592 -21.85 15.41 0.60
CA PHE A 592 -22.55 16.53 1.24
C PHE A 592 -21.81 17.84 1.02
N LEU A 593 -22.52 18.88 0.59
CA LEU A 593 -22.00 20.24 0.57
C LEU A 593 -21.95 20.79 1.99
N LEU A 594 -20.75 21.12 2.47
CA LEU A 594 -20.51 21.70 3.78
C LEU A 594 -20.73 23.23 3.78
N PRO A 595 -20.92 23.88 4.95
CA PRO A 595 -21.14 25.33 5.04
C PRO A 595 -19.99 26.19 4.49
N ASP A 596 -18.77 25.66 4.47
CA ASP A 596 -17.58 26.33 3.92
C ASP A 596 -17.46 26.20 2.39
N GLY A 597 -18.38 25.48 1.75
CA GLY A 597 -18.41 25.22 0.32
C GLY A 597 -17.66 23.97 -0.12
N SER A 598 -16.99 23.24 0.79
CA SER A 598 -16.34 21.98 0.47
C SER A 598 -17.34 20.83 0.34
N ILE A 599 -16.98 19.77 -0.38
CA ILE A 599 -17.80 18.56 -0.51
C ILE A 599 -17.19 17.45 0.34
N PHE A 600 -17.93 16.94 1.32
CA PHE A 600 -17.53 15.81 2.13
C PHE A 600 -18.13 14.52 1.60
N CYS A 601 -17.29 13.53 1.27
CA CYS A 601 -17.68 12.25 0.71
C CYS A 601 -17.56 11.13 1.74
N LYS A 602 -18.58 10.27 1.81
CA LYS A 602 -18.56 9.02 2.56
C LYS A 602 -18.63 7.86 1.57
N PRO A 603 -17.69 6.91 1.65
CA PRO A 603 -17.68 5.79 0.73
C PRO A 603 -18.73 4.75 1.11
N GLU A 604 -18.96 3.81 0.21
CA GLU A 604 -19.60 2.53 0.53
C GLU A 604 -18.61 1.37 0.49
N LEU A 605 -18.91 0.31 1.22
CA LEU A 605 -18.14 -0.93 1.20
C LEU A 605 -18.53 -1.78 -0.02
N LEU A 606 -17.53 -2.21 -0.81
CA LEU A 606 -17.73 -3.10 -1.96
C LEU A 606 -17.72 -4.58 -1.55
N CYS A 607 -16.86 -4.94 -0.61
CA CYS A 607 -16.69 -6.31 -0.15
C CYS A 607 -16.21 -6.35 1.29
N ASN A 608 -16.87 -7.15 2.14
CA ASN A 608 -16.41 -7.39 3.51
C ASN A 608 -15.34 -8.50 3.57
N LEU A 609 -14.24 -8.28 2.84
CA LEU A 609 -13.01 -9.08 2.85
C LEU A 609 -11.85 -8.17 2.47
N GLY A 610 -10.70 -8.35 3.09
CA GLY A 610 -9.52 -7.56 2.76
C GLY A 610 -9.09 -7.80 1.32
N CYS A 611 -8.98 -6.75 0.52
CA CYS A 611 -8.62 -6.85 -0.90
C CYS A 611 -7.43 -5.95 -1.18
N GLU A 612 -6.36 -6.54 -1.72
CA GLU A 612 -5.16 -5.81 -2.10
C GLU A 612 -4.60 -6.26 -3.45
N THR A 613 -3.69 -5.44 -3.98
CA THR A 613 -3.12 -5.58 -5.33
C THR A 613 -4.22 -5.87 -6.37
N PRO A 614 -5.22 -4.97 -6.50
CA PRO A 614 -6.39 -5.19 -7.33
C PRO A 614 -6.03 -5.16 -8.83
N ARG A 615 -6.72 -5.98 -9.62
CA ARG A 615 -6.63 -6.06 -11.08
C ARG A 615 -8.02 -6.16 -11.69
N ILE A 616 -8.17 -5.62 -12.89
CA ILE A 616 -9.41 -5.64 -13.67
C ILE A 616 -9.10 -6.10 -15.10
N HIS A 617 -10.12 -6.22 -15.95
CA HIS A 617 -9.95 -6.26 -17.40
C HIS A 617 -9.50 -4.88 -17.91
N TYR A 618 -8.23 -4.58 -17.67
CA TYR A 618 -7.65 -3.25 -17.70
C TYR A 618 -7.72 -2.61 -19.09
N GLU A 619 -7.42 -3.36 -20.14
CA GLU A 619 -7.41 -2.88 -21.53
C GLU A 619 -8.79 -2.36 -21.99
N LYS A 620 -9.88 -2.91 -21.45
CA LYS A 620 -11.23 -2.53 -21.85
C LYS A 620 -11.94 -1.62 -20.84
N HIS A 621 -11.61 -1.76 -19.55
CA HIS A 621 -12.38 -1.14 -18.46
C HIS A 621 -11.60 -0.11 -17.62
N LEU A 622 -10.31 0.13 -17.89
CA LEU A 622 -9.63 1.28 -17.26
C LEU A 622 -10.37 2.57 -17.58
N GLY A 623 -10.74 3.34 -16.56
CA GLY A 623 -11.39 4.63 -16.77
C GLY A 623 -12.86 4.55 -17.16
N ASN A 624 -13.43 3.34 -17.26
CA ASN A 624 -14.78 3.05 -17.75
C ASN A 624 -15.57 2.21 -16.74
N ASP A 625 -16.90 2.21 -16.88
CA ASP A 625 -17.79 1.39 -16.04
C ASP A 625 -17.39 -0.10 -16.14
N TYR A 626 -17.46 -0.79 -15.02
CA TYR A 626 -16.92 -2.15 -14.86
C TYR A 626 -17.62 -2.88 -13.71
N GLN A 627 -17.64 -4.21 -13.78
CA GLN A 627 -18.33 -5.07 -12.83
C GLN A 627 -17.37 -5.88 -11.95
N TYR A 628 -16.20 -6.25 -12.44
CA TYR A 628 -15.33 -7.21 -11.76
C TYR A 628 -13.93 -6.69 -11.49
N PHE A 629 -13.46 -6.88 -10.25
CA PHE A 629 -12.04 -6.86 -9.95
C PHE A 629 -11.59 -8.15 -9.28
N TYR A 630 -10.30 -8.40 -9.38
CA TYR A 630 -9.58 -9.53 -8.81
C TYR A 630 -8.52 -9.00 -7.84
N ALA A 631 -8.31 -9.67 -6.71
CA ALA A 631 -7.37 -9.23 -5.68
C ALA A 631 -6.79 -10.41 -4.90
N ILE A 632 -5.73 -10.16 -4.14
CA ILE A 632 -5.33 -11.06 -3.04
C ILE A 632 -6.07 -10.65 -1.77
N SER A 633 -6.26 -11.61 -0.86
CA SER A 633 -6.70 -11.30 0.49
C SER A 633 -5.63 -10.56 1.28
N SER A 634 -6.03 -9.52 2.01
CA SER A 634 -5.19 -8.88 3.03
C SER A 634 -5.56 -9.30 4.46
N ASP A 635 -6.51 -10.21 4.64
CA ASP A 635 -6.94 -10.69 5.96
C ASP A 635 -6.05 -11.87 6.40
N VAL A 636 -5.02 -11.59 7.21
CA VAL A 636 -4.04 -12.58 7.69
C VAL A 636 -4.57 -13.54 8.75
N ASP A 637 -5.73 -13.24 9.32
CA ASP A 637 -6.48 -14.06 10.28
C ASP A 637 -7.60 -14.87 9.62
N ALA A 638 -7.68 -14.87 8.29
CA ALA A 638 -8.56 -15.77 7.55
C ALA A 638 -8.13 -17.24 7.73
N ASP A 639 -9.08 -18.16 7.51
CA ASP A 639 -8.78 -19.60 7.51
C ASP A 639 -7.71 -19.98 6.48
N ASN A 640 -7.68 -19.25 5.35
CA ASN A 640 -6.64 -19.35 4.33
C ASN A 640 -6.15 -17.94 3.94
N PRO A 641 -5.07 -17.43 4.54
CA PRO A 641 -4.53 -16.10 4.21
C PRO A 641 -4.07 -15.99 2.75
N GLY A 642 -3.65 -17.10 2.14
CA GLY A 642 -3.36 -17.21 0.70
C GLY A 642 -4.63 -17.39 -0.15
N THR A 643 -5.47 -16.35 -0.19
CA THR A 643 -6.73 -16.35 -0.94
C THR A 643 -6.69 -15.38 -2.13
N LEU A 644 -7.15 -15.83 -3.29
CA LEU A 644 -7.53 -14.98 -4.43
C LEU A 644 -9.03 -14.69 -4.38
N ILE A 645 -9.40 -13.46 -4.73
CA ILE A 645 -10.77 -12.95 -4.60
C ILE A 645 -11.18 -12.37 -5.95
N LYS A 646 -12.36 -12.74 -6.42
CA LYS A 646 -13.11 -11.99 -7.43
C LYS A 646 -14.27 -11.27 -6.74
N VAL A 647 -14.45 -9.99 -7.00
CA VAL A 647 -15.54 -9.18 -6.46
C VAL A 647 -16.41 -8.68 -7.61
N ASP A 648 -17.72 -8.86 -7.48
CA ASP A 648 -18.73 -8.21 -8.30
C ASP A 648 -19.17 -6.91 -7.61
N VAL A 649 -18.77 -5.77 -8.15
CA VAL A 649 -19.02 -4.46 -7.52
C VAL A 649 -20.47 -3.99 -7.67
N HIS A 650 -21.22 -4.54 -8.62
CA HIS A 650 -22.63 -4.22 -8.81
C HIS A 650 -23.51 -4.97 -7.80
N ASN A 651 -23.29 -6.27 -7.67
CA ASN A 651 -24.07 -7.14 -6.79
C ASN A 651 -23.51 -7.23 -5.37
N LYS A 652 -22.30 -6.69 -5.13
CA LYS A 652 -21.57 -6.75 -3.86
C LYS A 652 -21.35 -8.18 -3.36
N THR A 653 -21.14 -9.09 -4.31
CA THR A 653 -20.85 -10.51 -4.07
C THR A 653 -19.38 -10.80 -4.34
N ARG A 654 -18.89 -11.94 -3.83
CA ARG A 654 -17.53 -12.39 -4.07
C ARG A 654 -17.45 -13.88 -4.33
N ILE A 655 -16.40 -14.29 -5.04
CA ILE A 655 -15.97 -15.67 -5.21
C ILE A 655 -14.50 -15.72 -4.78
N THR A 656 -14.11 -16.78 -4.07
CA THR A 656 -12.74 -16.93 -3.57
C THR A 656 -12.15 -18.26 -4.02
N TRP A 657 -10.87 -18.25 -4.36
CA TRP A 657 -10.06 -19.44 -4.52
C TRP A 657 -8.98 -19.44 -3.43
N SER A 658 -8.77 -20.58 -2.79
CA SER A 658 -7.70 -20.77 -1.81
C SER A 658 -7.35 -22.24 -1.69
N GLU A 659 -6.09 -22.54 -1.43
CA GLU A 659 -5.62 -23.86 -1.10
C GLU A 659 -4.78 -23.76 0.18
N LYS A 660 -4.94 -24.75 1.07
CA LYS A 660 -4.17 -24.78 2.31
C LYS A 660 -2.66 -24.75 1.99
N ASN A 661 -1.92 -23.91 2.70
CA ASN A 661 -0.47 -23.72 2.56
C ASN A 661 -0.01 -23.09 1.24
N VAL A 662 -0.91 -22.65 0.37
CA VAL A 662 -0.55 -22.01 -0.90
C VAL A 662 -0.75 -20.51 -0.80
N TYR A 663 0.25 -19.74 -1.23
CA TYR A 663 0.26 -18.28 -1.19
C TYR A 663 0.41 -17.73 -2.61
N PRO A 664 -0.71 -17.44 -3.30
CA PRO A 664 -0.67 -16.86 -4.62
C PRO A 664 -0.20 -15.39 -4.58
N SER A 665 0.32 -14.91 -5.72
CA SER A 665 0.62 -13.50 -5.95
C SER A 665 -0.59 -12.76 -6.53
N GLU A 666 -0.41 -11.46 -6.79
CA GLU A 666 -1.38 -10.61 -7.49
C GLU A 666 -2.00 -11.33 -8.72
N PRO A 667 -3.34 -11.43 -8.81
CA PRO A 667 -4.02 -12.12 -9.90
C PRO A 667 -4.07 -11.27 -11.18
N ILE A 668 -3.35 -11.67 -12.22
CA ILE A 668 -3.35 -10.98 -13.52
C ILE A 668 -4.48 -11.53 -14.38
N PHE A 669 -5.46 -10.69 -14.72
CA PHE A 669 -6.48 -11.03 -15.71
C PHE A 669 -5.91 -10.99 -17.12
N VAL A 670 -6.23 -12.00 -17.93
CA VAL A 670 -5.93 -12.08 -19.36
C VAL A 670 -7.23 -12.46 -20.10
N PRO A 671 -7.78 -11.59 -20.96
CA PRO A 671 -9.00 -11.89 -21.69
C PRO A 671 -8.79 -13.05 -22.68
N CYS A 672 -9.84 -13.84 -22.92
CA CYS A 672 -9.81 -14.81 -24.02
C CYS A 672 -9.88 -14.09 -25.38
N PRO A 673 -9.55 -14.77 -26.49
CA PRO A 673 -9.76 -14.20 -27.83
C PRO A 673 -11.25 -13.92 -28.06
N ASN A 674 -11.61 -12.65 -28.27
CA ASN A 674 -12.99 -12.18 -28.48
C ASN A 674 -13.91 -12.41 -27.26
N PRO A 675 -13.63 -11.75 -26.12
CA PRO A 675 -14.41 -11.94 -24.89
C PRO A 675 -15.85 -11.46 -25.07
N GLN A 676 -16.84 -12.24 -24.61
CA GLN A 676 -18.26 -11.90 -24.70
C GLN A 676 -18.74 -11.13 -23.45
N THR A 677 -18.23 -11.51 -22.27
CA THR A 677 -18.42 -10.78 -21.01
C THR A 677 -17.11 -10.19 -20.49
N GLU A 678 -17.20 -9.28 -19.52
CA GLU A 678 -16.03 -8.59 -18.94
C GLU A 678 -15.00 -9.57 -18.35
N ASP A 679 -15.49 -10.65 -17.74
CA ASP A 679 -14.74 -11.71 -17.07
C ASP A 679 -14.49 -12.95 -17.94
N ASP A 680 -14.71 -12.88 -19.26
CA ASP A 680 -14.38 -13.98 -20.17
C ASP A 680 -12.86 -14.00 -20.43
N GLY A 681 -12.16 -14.82 -19.66
CA GLY A 681 -10.71 -14.92 -19.69
C GLY A 681 -10.19 -15.84 -18.61
N ILE A 682 -8.91 -15.67 -18.28
CA ILE A 682 -8.26 -16.41 -17.21
C ILE A 682 -7.57 -15.47 -16.23
N ILE A 683 -7.35 -15.97 -15.03
CA ILE A 683 -6.47 -15.36 -14.04
C ILE A 683 -5.16 -16.15 -13.98
N LEU A 684 -4.04 -15.43 -14.07
CA LEU A 684 -2.71 -15.94 -13.83
C LEU A 684 -2.19 -15.45 -12.48
N ALA A 685 -1.72 -16.36 -11.64
CA ALA A 685 -1.03 -16.01 -10.39
C ALA A 685 0.18 -16.92 -10.18
N SER A 686 1.29 -16.38 -9.70
CA SER A 686 2.40 -17.23 -9.24
C SER A 686 2.10 -17.74 -7.84
N MET A 687 2.43 -18.98 -7.54
CA MET A 687 2.23 -19.59 -6.22
C MET A 687 3.57 -19.88 -5.56
N VAL A 688 3.61 -19.72 -4.23
CA VAL A 688 4.64 -20.28 -3.36
C VAL A 688 3.95 -21.05 -2.22
N TRP A 689 4.61 -22.06 -1.67
CA TRP A 689 4.06 -22.89 -0.60
C TRP A 689 4.65 -22.51 0.75
N GLY A 690 3.88 -22.54 1.83
CA GLY A 690 4.37 -22.38 3.19
C GLY A 690 4.91 -23.69 3.81
N GLU A 691 4.99 -23.73 5.13
CA GLU A 691 5.31 -24.90 5.95
C GLU A 691 6.64 -25.61 5.57
N GLY A 692 7.64 -24.81 5.17
CA GLY A 692 8.99 -25.30 4.84
C GLY A 692 9.17 -25.77 3.40
N ASP A 693 8.15 -25.70 2.54
CA ASP A 693 8.26 -25.98 1.10
C ASP A 693 8.77 -24.72 0.34
N GLU A 694 10.01 -24.33 0.64
CA GLU A 694 10.57 -23.07 0.17
C GLU A 694 11.12 -23.14 -1.26
N ASN A 695 11.51 -24.33 -1.72
CA ASN A 695 12.15 -24.56 -3.03
C ASN A 695 11.13 -24.94 -4.09
N HIS A 696 9.92 -24.37 -3.99
CA HIS A 696 8.78 -24.69 -4.83
C HIS A 696 8.07 -23.41 -5.25
N VAL A 697 7.84 -23.28 -6.56
CA VAL A 697 7.06 -22.21 -7.17
C VAL A 697 6.15 -22.78 -8.24
N GLY A 698 5.02 -22.12 -8.51
CA GLY A 698 4.10 -22.54 -9.55
C GLY A 698 3.43 -21.38 -10.25
N LEU A 699 2.82 -21.68 -11.39
CA LEU A 699 1.87 -20.82 -12.09
C LEU A 699 0.49 -21.44 -11.95
N LEU A 700 -0.46 -20.69 -11.39
CA LEU A 700 -1.88 -21.02 -11.32
C LEU A 700 -2.62 -20.41 -12.50
N VAL A 701 -3.56 -21.16 -13.07
CA VAL A 701 -4.50 -20.69 -14.09
C VAL A 701 -5.92 -20.97 -13.64
N LEU A 702 -6.68 -19.91 -13.39
CA LEU A 702 -8.10 -19.99 -13.04
C LEU A 702 -8.97 -19.49 -14.19
N ASP A 703 -10.17 -20.04 -14.34
CA ASP A 703 -11.23 -19.42 -15.11
C ASP A 703 -11.67 -18.13 -14.40
N ALA A 704 -11.64 -17.00 -15.11
CA ALA A 704 -11.92 -15.71 -14.50
C ALA A 704 -13.41 -15.49 -14.18
N LYS A 705 -14.32 -16.33 -14.68
CA LYS A 705 -15.76 -16.25 -14.47
C LYS A 705 -16.15 -16.83 -13.11
N ASP A 706 -15.74 -18.06 -12.83
CA ASP A 706 -16.15 -18.80 -11.63
C ASP A 706 -15.00 -19.12 -10.66
N MET A 707 -13.77 -18.67 -10.97
CA MET A 707 -12.56 -18.92 -10.18
C MET A 707 -12.22 -20.41 -10.04
N THR A 708 -12.75 -21.27 -10.92
CA THR A 708 -12.36 -22.69 -10.97
C THR A 708 -10.96 -22.83 -11.52
N GLU A 709 -10.20 -23.78 -10.98
CA GLU A 709 -8.86 -24.05 -11.48
C GLU A 709 -8.91 -24.85 -12.78
N LEU A 710 -8.34 -24.28 -13.84
CA LEU A 710 -8.18 -24.95 -15.13
C LEU A 710 -6.93 -25.82 -15.15
N GLY A 711 -5.86 -25.33 -14.54
CA GLY A 711 -4.61 -26.04 -14.37
C GLY A 711 -3.55 -25.22 -13.67
N ARG A 712 -2.41 -25.86 -13.41
CA ARG A 712 -1.23 -25.25 -12.83
C ARG A 712 0.04 -25.89 -13.37
N CYS A 713 1.13 -25.15 -13.34
CA CYS A 713 2.45 -25.66 -13.66
C CYS A 713 3.39 -25.44 -12.48
N GLU A 714 3.93 -26.53 -11.92
CA GLU A 714 4.75 -26.52 -10.71
C GLU A 714 6.23 -26.79 -11.01
N PHE A 715 7.11 -26.14 -10.25
CA PHE A 715 8.56 -26.28 -10.34
C PHE A 715 9.10 -26.60 -8.95
N LYS A 716 9.49 -27.86 -8.75
CA LYS A 716 9.94 -28.42 -7.46
C LYS A 716 11.45 -28.65 -7.46
N ASP A 717 11.98 -28.92 -6.26
CA ASP A 717 13.39 -29.24 -6.03
C ASP A 717 14.33 -28.17 -6.61
N LEU A 718 13.90 -26.90 -6.50
CA LEU A 718 14.68 -25.77 -6.96
C LEU A 718 15.98 -25.63 -6.16
N PRO A 719 17.02 -25.03 -6.75
CA PRO A 719 18.32 -24.92 -6.10
C PRO A 719 18.33 -24.11 -4.80
N GLY A 720 17.28 -23.33 -4.52
CA GLY A 720 17.13 -22.61 -3.27
C GLY A 720 15.72 -22.03 -3.09
N PRO A 721 15.48 -21.33 -1.97
CA PRO A 721 14.20 -20.75 -1.64
C PRO A 721 13.70 -19.78 -2.70
N VAL A 722 12.41 -19.83 -3.02
CA VAL A 722 11.75 -18.89 -3.94
C VAL A 722 10.95 -17.83 -3.16
N PRO A 723 11.35 -16.56 -3.23
CA PRO A 723 10.61 -15.47 -2.60
C PRO A 723 9.26 -15.19 -3.26
N LYS A 724 8.33 -14.66 -2.45
CA LYS A 724 7.05 -14.15 -2.95
C LYS A 724 7.22 -12.78 -3.62
N CYS A 725 6.50 -12.55 -4.72
CA CYS A 725 6.54 -11.32 -5.51
C CYS A 725 5.35 -10.37 -5.22
N LEU A 726 5.46 -9.11 -5.69
CA LEU A 726 4.52 -8.00 -5.46
C LEU A 726 3.65 -7.69 -6.69
N HIS A 727 4.20 -7.04 -7.72
CA HIS A 727 3.46 -6.68 -8.94
C HIS A 727 4.12 -7.19 -10.22
N GLY A 728 3.37 -7.12 -11.30
CA GLY A 728 3.81 -7.69 -12.56
C GLY A 728 2.87 -7.41 -13.73
N TRP A 729 3.27 -7.93 -14.88
CA TRP A 729 2.61 -7.71 -16.15
C TRP A 729 2.60 -9.01 -16.96
N PHE A 730 1.53 -9.23 -17.72
CA PHE A 730 1.51 -10.28 -18.73
C PHE A 730 1.92 -9.70 -20.08
N ALA A 731 3.11 -10.08 -20.54
CA ALA A 731 3.63 -9.66 -21.83
C ALA A 731 3.19 -10.66 -22.90
N GLU A 732 2.17 -10.29 -23.68
CA GLU A 732 1.66 -11.12 -24.77
C GLU A 732 2.68 -11.21 -25.91
N LYS A 733 2.98 -12.44 -26.36
CA LYS A 733 3.74 -12.65 -27.59
C LYS A 733 2.77 -12.52 -28.75
N LYS A 734 2.75 -11.34 -29.39
CA LYS A 734 2.04 -11.17 -30.66
C LYS A 734 2.58 -12.20 -31.64
N ILE A 735 1.71 -13.10 -32.12
CA ILE A 735 2.03 -13.98 -33.24
C ILE A 735 2.35 -13.04 -34.40
N ARG A 736 3.63 -12.92 -34.76
CA ARG A 736 4.02 -12.29 -36.02
C ARG A 736 3.39 -13.14 -37.11
N ASN A 737 2.27 -12.68 -37.66
CA ASN A 737 1.83 -13.18 -38.94
C ASN A 737 2.98 -12.89 -39.90
N SER A 738 3.68 -13.94 -40.31
CA SER A 738 4.66 -13.90 -41.38
C SER A 738 3.91 -13.73 -42.69
N SER A 739 3.38 -12.52 -42.90
CA SER A 739 2.77 -12.05 -44.15
C SER A 739 2.36 -10.58 -44.01
N GLU A 740 3.36 -9.71 -43.96
CA GLU A 740 3.29 -8.37 -44.55
C GLU A 740 4.55 -8.12 -45.38
#